data_AF-A0A3E2BP55-F1
#
_entry.id   AF-A0A3E2BP55-F1
#
_cell.length_a   1.000
_cell.length_b   1.000
_cell.length_c   1.000
_cell.angle_alpha   90.00
_cell.angle_beta   90.00
_cell.angle_gamma   90.00
#
_symmetry.space_group_name_H-M   'P 1'
#
loop_
_entity.id
_entity.type
_entity.pdbx_description
1 polymer ?
#
loop_
_entity_poly.entity_id
_entity_poly.type
_entity_poly.pdbx_seq_one_letter_code
_entity_poly.pdbx_strand_id
1 'polypeptide(L)'
;MAQINILVYVSSVEQALKVVRLCEKEYLPVVANSFDEVPPLLKNYDCWAAIIDSSYADYDRWKDIISPDCSVIILGREESEVYRALLTWPAHHHLEYVLETENQPLEPILGQILKIAIHHSRIKREWAQLQQTVALNSASAREVFKEIAEIKRLINENYLRELERRISLEARYVWSQRERWKIENIVRKIYSANDVSSLLGVVPDIKDLLQAQGLTIYLIEESETLGKHLKPIIWDDTFITHPETFKYVARLEAPDFAAAVARHGQEVNISDLTYDKRFSLRYQHNLKFPLKSILAVPITYEEQVIGVIELYNKHFMDSPLPEGFSREDQQILRGLSEHIGIAMTKLNLIQYDALTGLLRAEPFFDRILQKVNSMSKRKIEEGAFAMVMGDVDWFKHYNDRNGHEAGNRLLQELASILKQSVRENDLICRYGGEEFLFFLSGVTTLEEACLLTERIRKNIEDHYFPYEEFQPRNNLTMSFGVTVFPRKKIEDDGQLTREDLKHLVHECDLALAEAKGKETWRLPPSEAQTRPATKNTVVAYSRDWERENHLRPTVTYQEKLFREKRHFQRHYTSTIMMYRDDGQLRVCKTINLSLGGAKVLSERPLPASRTMDVILILGKKAHPLKGEVVYSEKASPDSGTFYTGLRFKELSGDDFRVLENYFQEVEKETFN
;
A
#
# COMPACT_ATOMS: atom_id res chain seq x y z
N MET A 1 -42.54 80.99 -24.55
CA MET A 1 -43.57 80.39 -25.41
C MET A 1 -43.08 80.55 -26.83
N ALA A 2 -42.98 79.46 -27.61
CA ALA A 2 -42.58 79.56 -29.01
C ALA A 2 -43.60 80.45 -29.76
N GLN A 3 -43.13 81.43 -30.54
CA GLN A 3 -44.01 82.21 -31.41
C GLN A 3 -44.64 81.26 -32.44
N ILE A 4 -45.97 81.21 -32.48
CA ILE A 4 -46.72 80.39 -33.43
C ILE A 4 -46.92 81.24 -34.68
N ASN A 5 -46.17 80.90 -35.73
CA ASN A 5 -46.19 81.62 -36.99
C ASN A 5 -47.22 81.00 -37.92
N ILE A 6 -48.04 81.83 -38.56
CA ILE A 6 -49.11 81.39 -39.45
C ILE A 6 -48.89 82.04 -40.81
N LEU A 7 -48.70 81.23 -41.85
CA LEU A 7 -48.58 81.74 -43.21
C LEU A 7 -49.98 82.16 -43.69
N VAL A 8 -50.10 83.37 -44.24
CA VAL A 8 -51.34 83.87 -44.84
C VAL A 8 -51.08 84.22 -46.29
N TYR A 9 -51.77 83.53 -47.21
CA TYR A 9 -51.72 83.78 -48.65
C TYR A 9 -53.14 83.86 -49.21
N VAL A 10 -53.59 85.08 -49.52
CA VAL A 10 -54.97 85.36 -49.90
C VAL A 10 -55.01 86.30 -51.11
N SER A 11 -55.99 86.13 -52.01
CA SER A 11 -56.10 86.88 -53.27
C SER A 11 -56.39 88.38 -53.11
N SER A 12 -57.06 88.79 -52.02
CA SER A 12 -57.49 90.16 -51.77
C SER A 12 -56.75 90.80 -50.59
N VAL A 13 -56.25 92.03 -50.78
CA VAL A 13 -55.59 92.85 -49.73
C VAL A 13 -56.54 93.12 -48.56
N GLU A 14 -57.83 93.30 -48.83
CA GLU A 14 -58.84 93.52 -47.78
C GLU A 14 -59.07 92.26 -46.94
N GLN A 15 -59.06 91.09 -47.59
CA GLN A 15 -59.24 89.80 -46.94
C GLN A 15 -57.98 89.40 -46.15
N ALA A 16 -56.80 89.67 -46.70
CA ALA A 16 -55.53 89.51 -45.99
C ALA A 16 -55.49 90.38 -44.71
N LEU A 17 -55.90 91.64 -44.76
CA LEU A 17 -55.98 92.51 -43.58
C LEU A 17 -56.99 92.02 -42.52
N LYS A 18 -58.11 91.41 -42.94
CA LYS A 18 -59.09 90.79 -42.02
C LYS A 18 -58.49 89.56 -41.32
N VAL A 19 -57.86 88.66 -42.08
CA VAL A 19 -57.23 87.45 -41.55
C VAL A 19 -56.04 87.80 -40.64
N VAL A 20 -55.22 88.77 -41.04
CA VAL A 20 -54.09 89.27 -40.24
C VAL A 20 -54.57 89.84 -38.91
N ARG A 21 -55.59 90.70 -38.89
CA ARG A 21 -56.16 91.23 -37.62
C ARG A 21 -56.71 90.15 -36.70
N LEU A 22 -57.21 89.04 -37.25
CA LEU A 22 -57.70 87.92 -36.46
C LEU A 22 -56.54 87.09 -35.90
N CYS A 23 -55.51 86.86 -36.71
CA CYS A 23 -54.31 86.14 -36.30
C CYS A 23 -53.50 86.94 -35.25
N GLU A 24 -53.31 88.25 -35.43
CA GLU A 24 -52.53 89.13 -34.52
C GLU A 24 -53.04 89.13 -33.07
N LYS A 25 -54.28 88.71 -32.81
CA LYS A 25 -54.84 88.60 -31.45
C LYS A 25 -54.18 87.50 -30.62
N GLU A 26 -53.79 86.39 -31.24
CA GLU A 26 -53.25 85.20 -30.53
C GLU A 26 -51.99 84.60 -31.18
N TYR A 27 -51.65 84.97 -32.41
CA TYR A 27 -50.61 84.37 -33.27
C TYR A 27 -49.84 85.42 -34.07
N LEU A 28 -48.73 85.03 -34.70
CA LEU A 28 -47.95 85.91 -35.56
C LEU A 28 -48.23 85.58 -37.05
N PRO A 29 -49.04 86.40 -37.76
CA PRO A 29 -49.27 86.18 -39.18
C PRO A 29 -48.05 86.61 -40.01
N VAL A 30 -47.63 85.74 -40.91
CA VAL A 30 -46.61 85.99 -41.92
C VAL A 30 -47.32 86.04 -43.27
N VAL A 31 -47.45 87.23 -43.84
CA VAL A 31 -48.17 87.44 -45.10
C VAL A 31 -47.22 87.31 -46.28
N ALA A 32 -47.56 86.46 -47.24
CA ALA A 32 -46.86 86.38 -48.51
C ALA A 32 -47.68 87.10 -49.59
N ASN A 33 -47.07 88.04 -50.31
CA ASN A 33 -47.76 88.79 -51.37
C ASN A 33 -47.56 88.14 -52.75
N SER A 34 -46.54 87.29 -52.88
CA SER A 34 -46.25 86.51 -54.09
C SER A 34 -45.93 85.07 -53.73
N PHE A 35 -46.14 84.14 -54.67
CA PHE A 35 -45.83 82.73 -54.45
C PHE A 35 -44.32 82.50 -54.25
N ASP A 36 -43.47 83.30 -54.89
CA ASP A 36 -42.01 83.20 -54.77
C ASP A 36 -41.49 83.58 -53.37
N GLU A 37 -42.27 84.35 -52.59
CA GLU A 37 -41.98 84.68 -51.19
C GLU A 37 -42.33 83.53 -50.23
N VAL A 38 -43.16 82.56 -50.64
CA VAL A 38 -43.65 81.49 -49.76
C VAL A 38 -42.53 80.53 -49.30
N PRO A 39 -41.66 79.97 -50.17
CA PRO A 39 -40.58 79.08 -49.73
C PRO A 39 -39.59 79.71 -48.73
N PRO A 40 -39.07 80.94 -48.92
CA PRO A 40 -38.18 81.55 -47.94
C PRO A 40 -38.89 81.89 -46.63
N LEU A 41 -40.18 82.28 -46.66
CA LEU A 41 -40.95 82.56 -45.46
C LEU A 41 -41.24 81.30 -44.63
N LEU A 42 -41.62 80.19 -45.28
CA LEU A 42 -41.84 78.91 -44.60
C LEU A 42 -40.55 78.38 -43.93
N LYS A 43 -39.40 78.56 -44.57
CA LYS A 43 -38.10 78.13 -44.02
C LYS A 43 -37.61 79.02 -42.87
N ASN A 44 -37.86 80.33 -42.93
CA ASN A 44 -37.38 81.28 -41.92
C ASN A 44 -38.27 81.35 -40.68
N TYR A 45 -39.57 81.18 -40.86
CA TYR A 45 -40.56 81.37 -39.79
C TYR A 45 -41.16 80.06 -39.26
N ASP A 46 -40.83 78.88 -39.80
CA ASP A 46 -41.32 77.57 -39.32
C ASP A 46 -42.83 77.59 -38.95
N CYS A 47 -43.67 77.76 -39.98
CA CYS A 47 -45.10 78.00 -39.80
C CYS A 47 -45.85 76.74 -39.30
N TRP A 48 -46.82 76.96 -38.41
CA TRP A 48 -47.63 75.90 -37.79
C TRP A 48 -48.94 75.67 -38.54
N ALA A 49 -49.49 76.73 -39.13
CA ALA A 49 -50.63 76.66 -40.02
C ALA A 49 -50.40 77.55 -41.24
N ALA A 50 -50.99 77.17 -42.38
CA ALA A 50 -51.00 77.95 -43.60
C ALA A 50 -52.44 78.20 -44.04
N ILE A 51 -52.82 79.46 -44.18
CA ILE A 51 -54.11 79.90 -44.68
C ILE A 51 -53.95 80.23 -46.16
N ILE A 52 -54.64 79.50 -47.02
CA ILE A 52 -54.54 79.58 -48.48
C ILE A 52 -55.92 79.81 -49.06
N ASP A 53 -56.04 80.72 -50.03
CA ASP A 53 -57.26 80.93 -50.79
C ASP A 53 -57.55 79.76 -51.76
N SER A 54 -58.82 79.36 -51.91
CA SER A 54 -59.28 78.28 -52.79
C SER A 54 -58.82 78.44 -54.23
N SER A 55 -58.67 79.69 -54.69
CA SER A 55 -58.20 80.04 -56.03
C SER A 55 -56.76 79.56 -56.32
N TYR A 56 -55.96 79.38 -55.26
CA TYR A 56 -54.55 78.99 -55.35
C TYR A 56 -54.25 77.65 -54.68
N ALA A 57 -55.17 77.10 -53.90
CA ALA A 57 -54.99 75.85 -53.17
C ALA A 57 -54.89 74.61 -54.07
N ASP A 58 -55.34 74.68 -55.34
CA ASP A 58 -55.32 73.55 -56.28
C ASP A 58 -53.97 73.35 -57.01
N TYR A 59 -53.05 74.31 -56.90
CA TYR A 59 -51.72 74.18 -57.53
C TYR A 59 -50.87 73.11 -56.80
N ASP A 60 -50.41 72.09 -57.52
CA ASP A 60 -49.58 71.00 -56.97
C ASP A 60 -48.32 71.46 -56.25
N ARG A 61 -47.79 72.64 -56.60
CA ARG A 61 -46.59 73.21 -55.98
C ARG A 61 -46.74 73.45 -54.47
N TRP A 62 -47.95 73.67 -53.96
CA TRP A 62 -48.17 73.85 -52.52
C TRP A 62 -47.96 72.55 -51.73
N LYS A 63 -48.31 71.40 -52.33
CA LYS A 63 -48.31 70.08 -51.70
C LYS A 63 -46.89 69.58 -51.41
N ASP A 64 -45.92 70.01 -52.21
CA ASP A 64 -44.49 69.70 -52.04
C ASP A 64 -43.75 70.67 -51.11
N ILE A 65 -44.20 71.91 -51.02
CA ILE A 65 -43.50 72.99 -50.29
C ILE A 65 -43.94 73.03 -48.81
N ILE A 66 -45.20 72.73 -48.53
CA ILE A 66 -45.73 72.74 -47.16
C ILE A 66 -45.41 71.41 -46.47
N SER A 67 -44.68 71.49 -45.36
CA SER A 67 -44.37 70.32 -44.54
C SER A 67 -45.65 69.61 -44.05
N PRO A 68 -45.68 68.26 -44.01
CA PRO A 68 -46.78 67.47 -43.45
C PRO A 68 -47.12 67.79 -41.98
N ASP A 69 -46.21 68.46 -41.27
CA ASP A 69 -46.40 68.92 -39.88
C ASP A 69 -47.17 70.25 -39.79
N CYS A 70 -47.31 70.97 -40.90
CA CYS A 70 -48.07 72.21 -41.00
C CYS A 70 -49.51 71.90 -41.43
N SER A 71 -50.48 72.44 -40.71
CA SER A 71 -51.90 72.27 -41.04
C SER A 71 -52.33 73.34 -42.04
N VAL A 72 -53.17 72.97 -43.01
CA VAL A 72 -53.55 73.88 -44.10
C VAL A 72 -55.03 74.21 -43.98
N ILE A 73 -55.35 75.50 -44.04
CA ILE A 73 -56.70 76.03 -43.96
C ILE A 73 -57.03 76.67 -45.31
N ILE A 74 -58.06 76.16 -45.97
CA ILE A 74 -58.49 76.65 -47.28
C ILE A 74 -59.65 77.65 -47.09
N LEU A 75 -59.46 78.90 -47.51
CA LEU A 75 -60.50 79.92 -47.53
C LEU A 75 -61.13 80.00 -48.91
N GLY A 76 -62.44 79.82 -49.03
CA GLY A 76 -63.12 79.97 -50.31
C GLY A 76 -64.50 80.59 -50.19
N ARG A 77 -64.99 81.13 -51.30
CA ARG A 77 -66.35 81.70 -51.41
C ARG A 77 -67.31 80.75 -52.10
N GLU A 78 -66.80 79.89 -52.97
CA GLU A 78 -67.58 78.85 -53.65
C GLU A 78 -67.28 77.46 -53.10
N GLU A 79 -68.33 76.71 -52.78
CA GLU A 79 -68.24 75.34 -52.26
C GLU A 79 -67.56 74.40 -53.28
N SER A 80 -67.82 74.60 -54.57
CA SER A 80 -67.28 73.83 -55.69
C SER A 80 -65.75 73.89 -55.83
N GLU A 81 -65.14 75.02 -55.46
CA GLU A 81 -63.69 75.25 -55.54
C GLU A 81 -62.97 74.68 -54.32
N VAL A 82 -63.53 74.90 -53.13
CA VAL A 82 -63.00 74.33 -51.88
C VAL A 82 -63.05 72.82 -51.91
N TYR A 83 -64.15 72.21 -52.38
CA TYR A 83 -64.27 70.76 -52.47
C TYR A 83 -63.26 70.14 -53.44
N ARG A 84 -62.99 70.80 -54.57
CA ARG A 84 -61.93 70.39 -55.51
C ARG A 84 -60.56 70.45 -54.85
N ALA A 85 -60.23 71.56 -54.18
CA ALA A 85 -58.97 71.69 -53.47
C ALA A 85 -58.80 70.64 -52.36
N LEU A 86 -59.84 70.29 -51.60
CA LEU A 86 -59.75 69.25 -50.57
C LEU A 86 -59.46 67.85 -51.13
N LEU A 87 -60.00 67.51 -52.31
CA LEU A 87 -59.80 66.20 -52.94
C LEU A 87 -58.41 66.01 -53.54
N THR A 88 -57.75 67.10 -53.95
CA THR A 88 -56.45 67.02 -54.63
C THR A 88 -55.26 66.97 -53.67
N TRP A 89 -55.47 67.21 -52.37
CA TRP A 89 -54.40 67.24 -51.37
C TRP A 89 -54.03 65.86 -50.79
N PRO A 90 -52.76 65.63 -50.41
CA PRO A 90 -52.33 64.34 -49.86
C PRO A 90 -52.91 64.05 -48.47
N ALA A 91 -53.22 62.78 -48.20
CA ALA A 91 -53.84 62.34 -46.93
C ALA A 91 -52.99 62.55 -45.66
N HIS A 92 -51.71 62.89 -45.80
CA HIS A 92 -50.82 63.16 -44.66
C HIS A 92 -50.88 64.60 -44.15
N HIS A 93 -51.45 65.54 -44.92
CA HIS A 93 -51.72 66.90 -44.46
C HIS A 93 -53.05 66.95 -43.71
N HIS A 94 -53.12 67.80 -42.69
CA HIS A 94 -54.38 68.11 -42.04
C HIS A 94 -55.00 69.32 -42.73
N LEU A 95 -56.17 69.11 -43.33
CA LEU A 95 -56.89 70.11 -44.10
C LEU A 95 -58.13 70.53 -43.33
N GLU A 96 -58.31 71.83 -43.20
CA GLU A 96 -59.54 72.46 -42.72
C GLU A 96 -59.98 73.50 -43.75
N TYR A 97 -61.26 73.87 -43.76
CA TYR A 97 -61.77 74.87 -44.71
C TYR A 97 -62.74 75.84 -44.06
N VAL A 98 -62.82 77.05 -44.62
CA VAL A 98 -63.80 78.06 -44.22
C VAL A 98 -64.47 78.61 -45.48
N LEU A 99 -65.81 78.52 -45.52
CA LEU A 99 -66.62 79.12 -46.58
C LEU A 99 -67.08 80.51 -46.15
N GLU A 100 -66.68 81.53 -46.89
CA GLU A 100 -67.09 82.92 -46.68
C GLU A 100 -68.44 83.16 -47.38
N THR A 101 -69.54 83.21 -46.61
CA THR A 101 -70.88 83.56 -47.11
C THR A 101 -71.29 84.96 -46.65
N GLU A 102 -72.01 85.72 -47.47
CA GLU A 102 -72.34 87.15 -47.20
C GLU A 102 -73.09 87.40 -45.87
N ASN A 103 -73.68 86.36 -45.26
CA ASN A 103 -74.47 86.44 -44.02
C ASN A 103 -73.79 85.86 -42.77
N GLN A 104 -72.53 85.40 -42.82
CA GLN A 104 -71.83 84.86 -41.65
C GLN A 104 -70.50 85.58 -41.39
N PRO A 105 -70.24 86.05 -40.15
CA PRO A 105 -68.94 86.64 -39.82
C PRO A 105 -67.86 85.55 -39.82
N LEU A 106 -66.75 85.82 -40.52
CA LEU A 106 -65.58 84.94 -40.63
C LEU A 106 -64.86 84.74 -39.28
N GLU A 107 -65.06 85.66 -38.34
CA GLU A 107 -64.26 85.81 -37.12
C GLU A 107 -64.34 84.63 -36.12
N PRO A 108 -65.52 84.11 -35.70
CA PRO A 108 -65.57 83.01 -34.73
C PRO A 108 -65.15 81.66 -35.31
N ILE A 109 -65.46 81.40 -36.59
CA ILE A 109 -65.24 80.11 -37.24
C ILE A 109 -63.75 79.91 -37.53
N LEU A 110 -63.09 80.91 -38.13
CA LEU A 110 -61.65 80.84 -38.42
C LEU A 110 -60.81 80.72 -37.14
N GLY A 111 -61.20 81.42 -36.07
CA GLY A 111 -60.51 81.33 -34.77
C GLY A 111 -60.56 79.93 -34.15
N GLN A 112 -61.69 79.23 -34.25
CA GLN A 112 -61.82 77.87 -33.73
C GLN A 112 -61.04 76.84 -34.58
N ILE A 113 -61.09 76.98 -35.90
CA ILE A 113 -60.35 76.12 -36.83
C ILE A 113 -58.84 76.31 -36.69
N LEU A 114 -58.36 77.54 -36.53
CA LEU A 114 -56.95 77.82 -36.27
C LEU A 114 -56.47 77.13 -34.98
N LYS A 115 -57.28 77.14 -33.92
CA LYS A 115 -56.96 76.45 -32.66
C LYS A 115 -56.83 74.93 -32.86
N ILE A 116 -57.73 74.32 -33.63
CA ILE A 116 -57.71 72.88 -33.94
C ILE A 116 -56.47 72.54 -34.80
N ALA A 117 -56.24 73.30 -35.87
CA ALA A 117 -55.14 73.11 -36.80
C ALA A 117 -53.77 73.21 -36.10
N ILE A 118 -53.57 74.23 -35.27
CA ILE A 118 -52.34 74.43 -34.48
C ILE A 118 -52.16 73.32 -33.45
N HIS A 119 -53.23 72.88 -32.79
CA HIS A 119 -53.16 71.78 -31.83
C HIS A 119 -52.75 70.45 -32.51
N HIS A 120 -53.29 70.19 -33.70
CA HIS A 120 -52.93 69.00 -34.46
C HIS A 120 -51.46 69.03 -34.94
N SER A 121 -50.99 70.16 -35.46
CA SER A 121 -49.59 70.37 -35.80
C SER A 121 -48.65 70.21 -34.60
N ARG A 122 -49.07 70.68 -33.43
CA ARG A 122 -48.32 70.49 -32.18
C ARG A 122 -48.18 69.01 -31.82
N ILE A 123 -49.29 68.26 -31.83
CA ILE A 123 -49.31 66.83 -31.52
C ILE A 123 -48.40 66.05 -32.47
N LYS A 124 -48.46 66.35 -33.78
CA LYS A 124 -47.59 65.70 -34.77
C LYS A 124 -46.11 65.94 -34.50
N ARG A 125 -45.72 67.18 -34.19
CA ARG A 125 -44.34 67.53 -33.84
C ARG A 125 -43.88 66.85 -32.56
N GLU A 126 -44.70 66.88 -31.50
CA GLU A 126 -44.41 66.20 -30.23
C GLU A 126 -44.30 64.68 -30.44
N TRP A 127 -45.16 64.09 -31.27
CA TRP A 127 -45.13 62.68 -31.64
C TRP A 127 -43.82 62.31 -32.37
N ALA A 128 -43.41 63.10 -33.36
CA ALA A 128 -42.16 62.88 -34.09
C ALA A 128 -40.93 62.96 -33.17
N GLN A 129 -40.90 63.95 -32.26
CA GLN A 129 -39.85 64.08 -31.25
C GLN A 129 -39.82 62.90 -30.27
N LEU A 130 -40.98 62.44 -29.82
CA LEU A 130 -41.08 61.26 -28.96
C LEU A 130 -40.61 60.00 -29.67
N GLN A 131 -40.99 59.80 -30.93
CA GLN A 131 -40.52 58.67 -31.73
C GLN A 131 -39.00 58.68 -31.89
N GLN A 132 -38.40 59.84 -32.17
CA GLN A 132 -36.95 59.97 -32.28
C GLN A 132 -36.26 59.66 -30.94
N THR A 133 -36.82 60.15 -29.83
CA THR A 133 -36.29 59.93 -28.48
C THR A 133 -36.37 58.45 -28.08
N VAL A 134 -37.51 57.79 -28.35
CA VAL A 134 -37.69 56.35 -28.11
C VAL A 134 -36.72 55.54 -28.97
N ALA A 135 -36.51 55.91 -30.23
CA ALA A 135 -35.55 55.27 -31.11
C ALA A 135 -34.12 55.36 -30.54
N LEU A 136 -33.68 56.56 -30.14
CA LEU A 136 -32.37 56.79 -29.52
C LEU A 136 -32.19 56.00 -28.22
N ASN A 137 -33.17 56.06 -27.31
CA ASN A 137 -33.13 55.33 -26.05
C ASN A 137 -33.12 53.81 -26.28
N SER A 138 -33.87 53.31 -27.26
CA SER A 138 -33.89 51.88 -27.60
C SER A 138 -32.55 51.41 -28.17
N ALA A 139 -31.86 52.26 -28.94
CA ALA A 139 -30.53 51.96 -29.45
C ALA A 139 -29.50 51.92 -28.31
N SER A 140 -29.50 52.92 -27.43
CA SER A 140 -28.63 52.96 -26.25
C SER A 140 -28.89 51.77 -25.32
N ALA A 141 -30.15 51.41 -25.06
CA ALA A 141 -30.48 50.25 -24.24
C ALA A 141 -29.95 48.94 -24.85
N ARG A 142 -30.06 48.75 -26.17
CA ARG A 142 -29.50 47.57 -26.85
C ARG A 142 -27.99 47.49 -26.73
N GLU A 143 -27.29 48.62 -26.78
CA GLU A 143 -25.84 48.68 -26.60
C GLU A 143 -25.44 48.27 -25.19
N VAL A 144 -26.11 48.83 -24.17
CA VAL A 144 -25.88 48.45 -22.76
C VAL A 144 -26.16 46.96 -22.53
N PHE A 145 -27.23 46.40 -23.11
CA PHE A 145 -27.49 44.96 -22.99
C PHE A 145 -26.42 44.10 -23.67
N LYS A 146 -25.83 44.57 -24.78
CA LYS A 146 -24.72 43.90 -25.45
C LYS A 146 -23.46 43.90 -24.57
N GLU A 147 -23.14 45.04 -23.94
CA GLU A 147 -22.04 45.14 -22.98
C GLU A 147 -22.25 44.22 -21.76
N ILE A 148 -23.47 44.22 -21.19
CA ILE A 148 -23.82 43.33 -20.08
C ILE A 148 -23.65 41.86 -20.48
N ALA A 149 -24.08 41.47 -21.69
CA ALA A 149 -23.92 40.11 -22.19
C ALA A 149 -22.44 39.73 -22.34
N GLU A 150 -21.60 40.65 -22.82
CA GLU A 150 -20.16 40.44 -22.95
C GLU A 150 -19.46 40.32 -21.60
N ILE A 151 -19.76 41.22 -20.65
CA ILE A 151 -19.27 41.15 -19.26
C ILE A 151 -19.69 39.83 -18.63
N LYS A 152 -20.96 39.42 -18.78
CA LYS A 152 -21.46 38.15 -18.24
C LYS A 152 -20.70 36.95 -18.83
N ARG A 153 -20.40 36.96 -20.13
CA ARG A 153 -19.60 35.91 -20.78
C ARG A 153 -18.19 35.85 -20.18
N LEU A 154 -17.51 37.00 -20.07
CA LEU A 154 -16.16 37.07 -19.50
C LEU A 154 -16.12 36.60 -18.04
N ILE A 155 -17.11 36.98 -17.23
CA ILE A 155 -17.23 36.52 -15.84
C ILE A 155 -17.43 35.01 -15.80
N ASN A 156 -18.32 34.44 -16.62
CA ASN A 156 -18.56 33.00 -16.66
C ASN A 156 -17.31 32.22 -17.09
N GLU A 157 -16.59 32.67 -18.13
CA GLU A 157 -15.36 32.01 -18.58
C GLU A 157 -14.23 32.09 -17.54
N ASN A 158 -14.12 33.21 -16.83
CA ASN A 158 -13.14 33.34 -15.75
C ASN A 158 -13.52 32.49 -14.54
N TYR A 159 -14.81 32.46 -14.18
CA TYR A 159 -15.33 31.63 -13.10
C TYR A 159 -15.14 30.14 -13.38
N LEU A 160 -15.40 29.68 -14.62
CA LEU A 160 -15.14 28.31 -15.04
C LEU A 160 -13.66 27.94 -14.92
N ARG A 161 -12.75 28.80 -15.42
CA ARG A 161 -11.30 28.57 -15.29
C ARG A 161 -10.83 28.52 -13.84
N GLU A 162 -11.36 29.40 -12.99
CA GLU A 162 -11.02 29.40 -11.56
C GLU A 162 -11.58 28.16 -10.84
N LEU A 163 -12.79 27.70 -11.20
CA LEU A 163 -13.34 26.43 -10.72
C LEU A 163 -12.50 25.23 -11.15
N GLU A 164 -12.13 25.13 -12.43
CA GLU A 164 -11.25 24.06 -12.93
C GLU A 164 -9.91 24.06 -12.18
N ARG A 165 -9.33 25.24 -11.96
CA ARG A 165 -8.11 25.39 -11.17
C ARG A 165 -8.30 24.91 -9.74
N ARG A 166 -9.38 25.31 -9.06
CA ARG A 166 -9.70 24.84 -7.69
C ARG A 166 -9.90 23.33 -7.62
N ILE A 167 -10.69 22.76 -8.53
CA ILE A 167 -10.91 21.31 -8.60
C ILE A 167 -9.57 20.58 -8.82
N SER A 168 -8.70 21.09 -9.70
CA SER A 168 -7.38 20.50 -9.92
C SER A 168 -6.47 20.56 -8.68
N LEU A 169 -6.59 21.61 -7.86
CA LEU A 169 -5.83 21.77 -6.62
C LEU A 169 -6.38 20.87 -5.52
N GLU A 170 -7.70 20.81 -5.35
CA GLU A 170 -8.36 19.92 -4.40
C GLU A 170 -8.11 18.45 -4.74
N ALA A 171 -8.20 18.06 -6.02
CA ALA A 171 -7.90 16.71 -6.45
C ALA A 171 -6.44 16.32 -6.14
N ARG A 172 -5.49 17.20 -6.42
CA ARG A 172 -4.06 17.00 -6.06
C ARG A 172 -3.87 16.90 -4.55
N TYR A 173 -4.54 17.75 -3.78
CA TYR A 173 -4.48 17.73 -2.33
C TYR A 173 -5.04 16.42 -1.76
N VAL A 174 -6.23 16.00 -2.19
CA VAL A 174 -6.85 14.74 -1.75
C VAL A 174 -5.97 13.54 -2.12
N TRP A 175 -5.40 13.53 -3.32
CA TRP A 175 -4.46 12.49 -3.75
C TRP A 175 -3.22 12.44 -2.85
N SER A 176 -2.59 13.59 -2.58
CA SER A 176 -1.43 13.70 -1.70
C SER A 176 -1.74 13.27 -0.26
N GLN A 177 -2.93 13.60 0.26
CA GLN A 177 -3.37 13.12 1.58
C GLN A 177 -3.52 11.59 1.63
N ARG A 178 -4.10 10.98 0.57
CA ARG A 178 -4.22 9.51 0.49
C ARG A 178 -2.85 8.83 0.44
N GLU A 179 -1.93 9.37 -0.34
CA GLU A 179 -0.57 8.83 -0.44
C GLU A 179 0.16 8.96 0.89
N ARG A 180 0.10 10.13 1.53
CA ARG A 180 0.66 10.35 2.87
C ARG A 180 0.07 9.39 3.91
N TRP A 181 -1.24 9.17 3.89
CA TRP A 181 -1.89 8.22 4.79
C TRP A 181 -1.40 6.79 4.58
N LYS A 182 -1.18 6.36 3.33
CA LYS A 182 -0.57 5.05 3.04
C LYS A 182 0.85 4.95 3.60
N ILE A 183 1.67 5.98 3.40
CA ILE A 183 3.04 6.06 3.96
C ILE A 183 2.99 5.96 5.50
N GLU A 184 2.15 6.76 6.15
CA GLU A 184 2.02 6.76 7.62
C GLU A 184 1.56 5.38 8.15
N ASN A 185 0.68 4.68 7.43
CA ASN A 185 0.28 3.32 7.78
C ASN A 185 1.42 2.31 7.64
N ILE A 186 2.20 2.39 6.55
CA ILE A 186 3.37 1.51 6.35
C ILE A 186 4.38 1.74 7.48
N VAL A 187 4.70 3.00 7.77
CA VAL A 187 5.61 3.37 8.87
C VAL A 187 5.09 2.84 10.20
N ARG A 188 3.79 2.98 10.48
CA ARG A 188 3.18 2.41 11.69
C ARG A 188 3.33 0.89 11.76
N LYS A 189 3.08 0.17 10.66
CA LYS A 189 3.25 -1.27 10.57
C LYS A 189 4.70 -1.68 10.85
N ILE A 190 5.67 -0.97 10.26
CA ILE A 190 7.11 -1.17 10.48
C ILE A 190 7.46 -1.05 11.98
N TYR A 191 7.02 0.01 12.66
CA TYR A 191 7.33 0.19 14.10
C TYR A 191 6.60 -0.80 15.01
N SER A 192 5.42 -1.27 14.61
CA SER A 192 4.63 -2.26 15.36
C SER A 192 5.11 -3.70 15.17
N ALA A 193 5.99 -3.95 14.20
CA ALA A 193 6.53 -5.29 13.97
C ALA A 193 7.34 -5.76 15.19
N ASN A 194 7.02 -6.97 15.66
CA ASN A 194 7.71 -7.64 16.78
C ASN A 194 8.53 -8.85 16.32
N ASP A 195 8.37 -9.24 15.05
CA ASP A 195 9.07 -10.34 14.40
C ASP A 195 9.29 -10.00 12.91
N VAL A 196 10.12 -10.80 12.25
CA VAL A 196 10.50 -10.55 10.86
C VAL A 196 9.36 -10.77 9.91
N SER A 197 8.49 -11.75 10.16
CA SER A 197 7.35 -12.00 9.30
C SER A 197 6.41 -10.79 9.29
N SER A 198 6.17 -10.17 10.46
CA SER A 198 5.41 -8.92 10.54
C SER A 198 6.08 -7.75 9.83
N LEU A 199 7.41 -7.62 9.90
CA LEU A 199 8.13 -6.57 9.16
C LEU A 199 8.05 -6.80 7.66
N LEU A 200 8.22 -8.04 7.18
CA LEU A 200 8.10 -8.36 5.76
C LEU A 200 6.65 -8.24 5.25
N GLY A 201 5.67 -8.26 6.15
CA GLY A 201 4.26 -7.97 5.83
C GLY A 201 4.00 -6.59 5.23
N VAL A 202 4.95 -5.63 5.31
CA VAL A 202 4.83 -4.33 4.64
C VAL A 202 5.24 -4.32 3.17
N VAL A 203 5.87 -5.39 2.68
CA VAL A 203 6.36 -5.49 1.29
C VAL A 203 5.24 -5.32 0.26
N PRO A 204 4.07 -5.96 0.38
CA PRO A 204 2.95 -5.72 -0.53
C PRO A 204 2.48 -4.26 -0.52
N ASP A 205 2.43 -3.63 0.66
CA ASP A 205 1.99 -2.24 0.79
C ASP A 205 2.96 -1.27 0.08
N ILE A 206 4.28 -1.51 0.18
CA ILE A 206 5.31 -0.70 -0.49
C ILE A 206 5.21 -0.86 -2.01
N LYS A 207 5.04 -2.10 -2.47
CA LYS A 207 4.85 -2.41 -3.89
C LYS A 207 3.60 -1.73 -4.46
N ASP A 208 2.49 -1.75 -3.72
CA ASP A 208 1.23 -1.10 -4.12
C ASP A 208 1.29 0.42 -4.06
N LEU A 209 2.00 0.98 -3.06
CA LEU A 209 2.21 2.43 -2.95
C LEU A 209 3.00 2.95 -4.15
N LEU A 210 4.09 2.27 -4.49
CA LEU A 210 5.00 2.69 -5.56
C LEU A 210 4.67 2.08 -6.92
N GLN A 211 3.56 1.35 -7.04
CA GLN A 211 3.08 0.72 -8.28
C GLN A 211 4.19 -0.05 -9.01
N ALA A 212 4.92 -0.87 -8.26
CA ALA A 212 5.97 -1.75 -8.79
C ALA A 212 5.40 -3.13 -9.13
N GLN A 213 6.03 -3.82 -10.08
CA GLN A 213 5.62 -5.17 -10.46
C GLN A 213 6.18 -6.22 -9.49
N GLY A 214 7.39 -6.00 -8.97
CA GLY A 214 8.07 -6.87 -8.01
C GLY A 214 9.01 -6.10 -7.09
N LEU A 215 9.26 -6.68 -5.92
CA LEU A 215 10.13 -6.12 -4.89
C LEU A 215 11.14 -7.17 -4.38
N THR A 216 12.38 -6.75 -4.18
CA THR A 216 13.45 -7.57 -3.59
C THR A 216 14.13 -6.82 -2.45
N ILE A 217 14.44 -7.55 -1.37
CA ILE A 217 15.17 -7.01 -0.21
C ILE A 217 16.39 -7.87 0.04
N TYR A 218 17.55 -7.24 0.14
CA TYR A 218 18.83 -7.85 0.47
C TYR A 218 19.33 -7.39 1.83
N LEU A 219 20.05 -8.29 2.50
CA LEU A 219 20.95 -7.95 3.60
C LEU A 219 22.39 -8.15 3.17
N ILE A 220 23.28 -7.31 3.68
CA ILE A 220 24.72 -7.52 3.55
C ILE A 220 25.13 -8.56 4.60
N GLU A 221 25.72 -9.66 4.14
CA GLU A 221 26.39 -10.66 4.97
C GLU A 221 27.86 -10.77 4.53
N GLU A 222 28.72 -11.20 5.43
CA GLU A 222 30.14 -11.41 5.15
C GLU A 222 30.46 -12.89 5.34
N SER A 223 30.86 -13.55 4.25
CA SER A 223 31.25 -14.96 4.26
C SER A 223 32.68 -15.09 3.74
N GLU A 224 33.44 -16.07 4.23
CA GLU A 224 34.82 -16.29 3.80
C GLU A 224 34.99 -16.72 2.34
N THR A 225 34.00 -17.41 1.77
CA THR A 225 34.09 -17.91 0.39
C THR A 225 33.74 -16.85 -0.64
N LEU A 226 32.82 -15.94 -0.29
CA LEU A 226 32.25 -14.94 -1.20
C LEU A 226 32.69 -13.51 -0.88
N GLY A 227 33.28 -13.29 0.30
CA GLY A 227 33.49 -11.98 0.91
C GLY A 227 32.17 -11.35 1.38
N LYS A 228 32.15 -10.02 1.45
CA LYS A 228 30.90 -9.26 1.62
C LYS A 228 30.00 -9.49 0.41
N HIS A 229 28.77 -9.92 0.67
CA HIS A 229 27.80 -10.26 -0.37
C HIS A 229 26.38 -9.88 0.08
N LEU A 230 25.51 -9.73 -0.90
CA LEU A 230 24.10 -9.43 -0.72
C LEU A 230 23.29 -10.73 -0.77
N LYS A 231 22.68 -11.06 0.36
CA LYS A 231 21.78 -12.20 0.51
C LYS A 231 20.33 -11.71 0.44
N PRO A 232 19.54 -12.20 -0.52
CA PRO A 232 18.13 -11.83 -0.61
C PRO A 232 17.33 -12.51 0.51
N ILE A 233 16.55 -11.71 1.23
CA ILE A 233 15.48 -12.21 2.11
C ILE A 233 14.23 -12.45 1.26
N ILE A 234 13.91 -11.48 0.41
CA ILE A 234 12.79 -11.52 -0.53
C ILE A 234 13.38 -11.34 -1.91
N TRP A 235 12.98 -12.20 -2.85
CA TRP A 235 13.27 -12.06 -4.26
C TRP A 235 11.97 -12.08 -5.03
N ASP A 236 11.68 -11.00 -5.74
CA ASP A 236 10.51 -10.88 -6.63
C ASP A 236 9.20 -11.31 -5.92
N ASP A 237 8.95 -10.70 -4.75
CA ASP A 237 7.83 -10.97 -3.83
C ASP A 237 7.84 -12.34 -3.13
N THR A 238 8.83 -13.20 -3.37
CA THR A 238 8.92 -14.53 -2.76
C THR A 238 9.99 -14.60 -1.67
N PHE A 239 9.65 -15.22 -0.54
CA PHE A 239 10.59 -15.43 0.56
C PHE A 239 11.57 -16.56 0.22
N ILE A 240 12.87 -16.29 0.26
CA ILE A 240 13.89 -17.30 -0.01
C ILE A 240 14.37 -17.90 1.31
N THR A 241 14.07 -19.19 1.53
CA THR A 241 14.52 -19.92 2.74
C THR A 241 15.70 -20.84 2.53
N HIS A 242 15.98 -21.17 1.27
CA HIS A 242 17.14 -21.93 0.85
C HIS A 242 18.00 -21.07 -0.05
N PRO A 243 19.23 -20.74 0.37
CA PRO A 243 20.21 -20.29 -0.57
C PRO A 243 20.58 -21.52 -1.41
N GLU A 244 19.97 -21.70 -2.58
CA GLU A 244 20.75 -22.22 -3.70
C GLU A 244 21.83 -21.16 -3.95
N THR A 245 22.95 -21.29 -3.22
CA THR A 245 23.81 -20.23 -2.66
C THR A 245 24.47 -19.30 -3.68
N PHE A 246 24.28 -19.52 -4.98
CA PHE A 246 24.87 -18.73 -6.06
C PHE A 246 23.86 -18.08 -7.00
N LYS A 247 22.61 -18.56 -7.05
CA LYS A 247 21.66 -18.13 -8.09
C LYS A 247 21.14 -16.71 -7.85
N TYR A 248 20.92 -16.35 -6.59
CA TYR A 248 20.32 -15.06 -6.21
C TYR A 248 21.25 -14.16 -5.39
N VAL A 249 22.44 -14.63 -5.04
CA VAL A 249 23.42 -13.88 -4.23
C VAL A 249 24.25 -12.96 -5.13
N ALA A 250 24.45 -11.72 -4.70
CA ALA A 250 25.34 -10.77 -5.39
C ALA A 250 26.61 -10.56 -4.57
N ARG A 251 27.79 -10.76 -5.17
CA ARG A 251 29.05 -10.33 -4.52
C ARG A 251 29.11 -8.80 -4.53
N LEU A 252 29.57 -8.16 -3.46
CA LEU A 252 29.65 -6.69 -3.42
C LEU A 252 30.56 -6.10 -4.50
N GLU A 253 31.49 -6.88 -5.04
CA GLU A 253 32.44 -6.48 -6.09
C GLU A 253 31.90 -6.72 -7.50
N ALA A 254 30.79 -7.46 -7.66
CA ALA A 254 30.22 -7.78 -8.96
C ALA A 254 29.60 -6.53 -9.63
N PRO A 255 29.55 -6.48 -10.97
CA PRO A 255 28.82 -5.45 -11.70
C PRO A 255 27.31 -5.74 -11.60
N ASP A 256 26.69 -5.30 -10.51
CA ASP A 256 25.29 -5.51 -10.18
C ASP A 256 24.67 -4.22 -9.60
N PHE A 257 23.38 -3.95 -9.87
CA PHE A 257 22.69 -2.77 -9.35
C PHE A 257 22.66 -2.74 -7.82
N ALA A 258 22.20 -3.83 -7.20
CA ALA A 258 22.18 -3.96 -5.74
C ALA A 258 23.58 -3.79 -5.14
N ALA A 259 24.60 -4.40 -5.75
CA ALA A 259 25.99 -4.31 -5.27
C ALA A 259 26.54 -2.88 -5.36
N ALA A 260 26.20 -2.15 -6.43
CA ALA A 260 26.60 -0.75 -6.58
C ALA A 260 25.98 0.14 -5.49
N VAL A 261 24.69 -0.05 -5.21
CA VAL A 261 23.99 0.67 -4.13
C VAL A 261 24.59 0.34 -2.77
N ALA A 262 24.85 -0.94 -2.49
CA ALA A 262 25.49 -1.38 -1.24
C ALA A 262 26.90 -0.79 -1.04
N ARG A 263 27.68 -0.65 -2.12
CA ARG A 263 29.07 -0.17 -2.06
C ARG A 263 29.17 1.34 -1.93
N HIS A 264 28.36 2.08 -2.70
CA HIS A 264 28.45 3.53 -2.79
C HIS A 264 27.49 4.24 -1.83
N GLY A 265 26.47 3.54 -1.31
CA GLY A 265 25.41 4.14 -0.49
C GLY A 265 24.54 5.13 -1.28
N GLN A 266 24.59 5.10 -2.61
CA GLN A 266 23.82 5.97 -3.48
C GLN A 266 22.72 5.16 -4.15
N GLU A 267 21.50 5.71 -4.19
CA GLU A 267 20.41 5.08 -4.91
C GLU A 267 20.61 5.05 -6.43
N VAL A 268 19.98 4.07 -7.08
CA VAL A 268 20.01 3.88 -8.53
C VAL A 268 18.57 3.88 -9.04
N ASN A 269 18.26 4.76 -9.98
CA ASN A 269 16.97 4.82 -10.66
C ASN A 269 17.21 4.82 -12.18
N ILE A 270 16.82 3.74 -12.86
CA ILE A 270 17.10 3.53 -14.28
C ILE A 270 15.81 3.08 -14.98
N SER A 271 15.49 3.77 -16.07
CA SER A 271 14.33 3.50 -16.93
C SER A 271 14.67 2.73 -18.22
N ASP A 272 15.94 2.72 -18.65
CA ASP A 272 16.41 1.95 -19.80
C ASP A 272 17.71 1.20 -19.45
N LEU A 273 17.65 -0.13 -19.60
CA LEU A 273 18.68 -1.07 -19.16
C LEU A 273 19.51 -1.64 -20.31
N THR A 274 19.20 -1.27 -21.56
CA THR A 274 19.65 -1.97 -22.77
C THR A 274 21.18 -2.00 -22.94
N TYR A 275 21.91 -1.05 -22.33
CA TYR A 275 23.37 -0.93 -22.45
C TYR A 275 24.12 -0.86 -21.10
N ASP A 276 23.46 -1.12 -19.97
CA ASP A 276 24.12 -1.00 -18.67
C ASP A 276 24.92 -2.27 -18.32
N LYS A 277 26.22 -2.10 -18.05
CA LYS A 277 27.13 -3.19 -17.65
C LYS A 277 26.74 -3.85 -16.32
N ARG A 278 25.90 -3.19 -15.51
CA ARG A 278 25.38 -3.69 -14.23
C ARG A 278 24.18 -4.62 -14.37
N PHE A 279 23.67 -4.82 -15.59
CA PHE A 279 22.60 -5.76 -15.88
C PHE A 279 23.12 -7.21 -15.83
N SER A 280 23.21 -7.74 -14.62
CA SER A 280 23.76 -9.06 -14.34
C SER A 280 22.86 -10.21 -14.81
N LEU A 281 23.44 -11.40 -14.98
CA LEU A 281 22.74 -12.64 -15.34
C LEU A 281 21.59 -13.00 -14.38
N ARG A 282 21.64 -12.50 -13.14
CA ARG A 282 20.62 -12.73 -12.10
C ARG A 282 19.28 -12.14 -12.51
N TYR A 283 19.27 -10.90 -12.98
CA TYR A 283 18.04 -10.25 -13.45
C TYR A 283 17.51 -10.89 -14.73
N GLN A 284 18.38 -11.42 -15.59
CA GLN A 284 17.99 -12.01 -16.87
C GLN A 284 17.31 -13.37 -16.72
N HIS A 285 17.79 -14.24 -15.82
CA HIS A 285 17.35 -15.63 -15.74
C HIS A 285 16.33 -15.90 -14.63
N ASN A 286 16.25 -15.02 -13.62
CA ASN A 286 15.62 -15.35 -12.35
C ASN A 286 14.47 -14.43 -11.93
N LEU A 287 14.14 -13.40 -12.72
CA LEU A 287 12.94 -12.58 -12.50
C LEU A 287 11.73 -13.23 -13.18
N LYS A 288 10.54 -13.08 -12.60
CA LYS A 288 9.27 -13.53 -13.23
C LYS A 288 8.97 -12.80 -14.53
N PHE A 289 9.41 -11.54 -14.63
CA PHE A 289 9.19 -10.68 -15.79
C PHE A 289 10.50 -10.04 -16.24
N PRO A 290 10.65 -9.75 -17.55
CA PRO A 290 11.84 -9.06 -18.05
C PRO A 290 11.93 -7.67 -17.41
N LEU A 291 13.14 -7.33 -16.96
CA LEU A 291 13.43 -6.06 -16.31
C LEU A 291 13.39 -4.92 -17.35
N LYS A 292 12.56 -3.91 -17.10
CA LYS A 292 12.39 -2.70 -17.91
C LYS A 292 12.85 -1.46 -17.16
N SER A 293 12.47 -1.32 -15.90
CA SER A 293 12.91 -0.24 -15.02
C SER A 293 13.29 -0.77 -13.65
N ILE A 294 14.22 -0.11 -12.97
CA ILE A 294 14.67 -0.47 -11.63
C ILE A 294 14.87 0.77 -10.77
N LEU A 295 14.39 0.69 -9.52
CA LEU A 295 14.70 1.64 -8.46
C LEU A 295 15.29 0.86 -7.29
N ALA A 296 16.55 1.16 -6.95
CA ALA A 296 17.29 0.50 -5.89
C ALA A 296 17.80 1.53 -4.87
N VAL A 297 17.52 1.31 -3.59
CA VAL A 297 17.79 2.24 -2.49
C VAL A 297 18.48 1.50 -1.34
N PRO A 298 19.49 2.09 -0.70
CA PRO A 298 20.16 1.45 0.43
C PRO A 298 19.28 1.45 1.68
N ILE A 299 19.36 0.38 2.45
CA ILE A 299 18.86 0.32 3.83
C ILE A 299 20.02 0.73 4.73
N THR A 300 19.86 1.84 5.44
CA THR A 300 20.91 2.40 6.29
C THR A 300 20.52 2.38 7.76
N TYR A 301 21.51 2.19 8.62
CA TYR A 301 21.40 2.34 10.07
C TYR A 301 22.70 2.94 10.61
N GLU A 302 22.63 4.04 11.38
CA GLU A 302 23.80 4.77 11.92
C GLU A 302 24.90 5.01 10.85
N GLU A 303 24.50 5.50 9.68
CA GLU A 303 25.36 5.77 8.50
C GLU A 303 26.01 4.53 7.84
N GLN A 304 25.74 3.32 8.33
CA GLN A 304 26.17 2.08 7.69
C GLN A 304 25.05 1.50 6.80
N VAL A 305 25.41 1.06 5.60
CA VAL A 305 24.49 0.30 4.74
C VAL A 305 24.42 -1.13 5.27
N ILE A 306 23.22 -1.57 5.67
CA ILE A 306 22.96 -2.92 6.18
C ILE A 306 22.28 -3.81 5.13
N GLY A 307 21.73 -3.22 4.08
CA GLY A 307 20.97 -3.93 3.05
C GLY A 307 20.58 -3.03 1.88
N VAL A 308 19.82 -3.59 0.95
CA VAL A 308 19.33 -2.86 -0.25
C VAL A 308 17.89 -3.29 -0.53
N ILE A 309 17.04 -2.34 -0.92
CA ILE A 309 15.69 -2.60 -1.43
C ILE A 309 15.66 -2.26 -2.92
N GLU A 310 15.11 -3.17 -3.72
CA GLU A 310 14.90 -2.99 -5.15
C GLU A 310 13.43 -3.12 -5.52
N LEU A 311 12.98 -2.23 -6.40
CA LEU A 311 11.69 -2.28 -7.07
C LEU A 311 11.89 -2.42 -8.56
N TYR A 312 11.11 -3.30 -9.16
CA TYR A 312 11.17 -3.60 -10.58
C TYR A 312 9.89 -3.15 -11.29
N ASN A 313 10.07 -2.64 -12.51
CA ASN A 313 9.01 -2.35 -13.48
C ASN A 313 7.87 -1.50 -12.91
N LYS A 314 8.01 -0.18 -13.01
CA LYS A 314 6.90 0.75 -12.70
C LYS A 314 5.74 0.48 -13.65
N HIS A 315 4.55 0.34 -13.12
CA HIS A 315 3.32 0.20 -13.90
C HIS A 315 2.29 1.26 -13.49
N PHE A 316 1.36 1.54 -14.39
CA PHE A 316 0.18 2.34 -14.14
C PHE A 316 -1.01 1.70 -14.84
N MET A 317 -2.05 1.37 -14.07
CA MET A 317 -3.22 0.61 -14.55
C MET A 317 -2.79 -0.62 -15.39
N ASP A 318 -1.92 -1.45 -14.81
CA ASP A 318 -1.40 -2.70 -15.38
C ASP A 318 -0.60 -2.58 -16.69
N SER A 319 -0.23 -1.35 -17.08
CA SER A 319 0.65 -1.07 -18.21
C SER A 319 2.02 -0.59 -17.73
N PRO A 320 3.14 -1.13 -18.23
CA PRO A 320 4.48 -0.70 -17.83
C PRO A 320 4.75 0.73 -18.34
N LEU A 321 5.25 1.59 -17.46
CA LEU A 321 5.60 2.97 -17.78
C LEU A 321 7.03 3.04 -18.36
N PRO A 322 7.22 3.57 -19.59
CA PRO A 322 8.54 3.70 -20.20
C PRO A 322 9.48 4.65 -19.44
N GLU A 323 8.92 5.63 -18.73
CA GLU A 323 9.68 6.63 -17.96
C GLU A 323 10.26 6.07 -16.66
N GLY A 324 9.84 4.88 -16.21
CA GLY A 324 10.31 4.26 -14.98
C GLY A 324 9.75 4.94 -13.71
N PHE A 325 10.57 5.00 -12.66
CA PHE A 325 10.19 5.55 -11.35
C PHE A 325 10.45 7.06 -11.26
N SER A 326 9.54 7.82 -10.67
CA SER A 326 9.68 9.27 -10.51
C SER A 326 10.69 9.65 -9.41
N ARG A 327 11.07 10.93 -9.35
CA ARG A 327 11.89 11.44 -8.21
C ARG A 327 11.14 11.39 -6.89
N GLU A 328 9.81 11.51 -6.92
CA GLU A 328 8.97 11.40 -5.73
C GLU A 328 8.95 9.95 -5.24
N ASP A 329 8.82 8.97 -6.14
CA ASP A 329 8.92 7.53 -5.82
C ASP A 329 10.25 7.20 -5.12
N GLN A 330 11.35 7.76 -5.65
CA GLN A 330 12.69 7.61 -5.09
C GLN A 330 12.79 8.18 -3.67
N GLN A 331 12.21 9.37 -3.42
CA GLN A 331 12.19 9.99 -2.09
C GLN A 331 11.35 9.18 -1.09
N ILE A 332 10.19 8.68 -1.52
CA ILE A 332 9.31 7.84 -0.71
C ILE A 332 10.03 6.55 -0.31
N LEU A 333 10.63 5.84 -1.28
CA LEU A 333 11.32 4.58 -1.00
C LEU A 333 12.53 4.80 -0.09
N ARG A 334 13.26 5.92 -0.25
CA ARG A 334 14.36 6.30 0.64
C ARG A 334 13.90 6.56 2.07
N GLY A 335 12.82 7.31 2.27
CA GLY A 335 12.26 7.50 3.61
C GLY A 335 11.82 6.18 4.25
N LEU A 336 11.19 5.29 3.47
CA LEU A 336 10.78 3.98 3.96
C LEU A 336 11.97 3.05 4.26
N SER A 337 13.05 3.10 3.48
CA SER A 337 14.24 2.25 3.69
C SER A 337 14.96 2.60 4.99
N GLU A 338 15.01 3.88 5.37
CA GLU A 338 15.54 4.35 6.66
C GLU A 338 14.72 3.79 7.83
N HIS A 339 13.39 3.84 7.75
CA HIS A 339 12.51 3.25 8.77
C HIS A 339 12.64 1.72 8.85
N ILE A 340 12.76 1.04 7.71
CA ILE A 340 13.02 -0.40 7.65
C ILE A 340 14.36 -0.73 8.31
N GLY A 341 15.40 0.07 8.08
CA GLY A 341 16.71 -0.14 8.70
C GLY A 341 16.65 -0.06 10.23
N ILE A 342 15.95 0.93 10.78
CA ILE A 342 15.71 1.05 12.22
C ILE A 342 14.96 -0.17 12.77
N ALA A 343 13.90 -0.61 12.08
CA ALA A 343 13.12 -1.77 12.52
C ALA A 343 13.90 -3.08 12.42
N MET A 344 14.74 -3.24 11.40
CA MET A 344 15.63 -4.40 11.26
C MET A 344 16.61 -4.48 12.43
N THR A 345 17.22 -3.36 12.81
CA THR A 345 18.09 -3.32 14.00
C THR A 345 17.30 -3.59 15.28
N LYS A 346 16.11 -2.98 15.45
CA LYS A 346 15.23 -3.23 16.61
C LYS A 346 14.87 -4.71 16.76
N LEU A 347 14.54 -5.38 15.66
CA LEU A 347 14.21 -6.81 15.64
C LEU A 347 15.43 -7.72 15.76
N ASN A 348 16.62 -7.14 15.92
CA ASN A 348 17.89 -7.85 15.92
C ASN A 348 18.01 -8.79 14.71
N LEU A 349 17.48 -8.37 13.55
CA LEU A 349 17.52 -9.14 12.31
C LEU A 349 18.93 -9.39 11.82
N ILE A 350 19.88 -8.57 12.26
CA ILE A 350 21.31 -8.75 12.06
C ILE A 350 21.83 -9.92 12.91
N GLN A 351 21.29 -10.08 14.14
CA GLN A 351 21.76 -11.08 15.09
C GLN A 351 21.06 -12.44 14.97
N TYR A 352 19.78 -12.44 14.61
CA TYR A 352 18.94 -13.63 14.60
C TYR A 352 18.40 -13.96 13.18
N ASP A 353 18.23 -15.25 12.92
CA ASP A 353 17.61 -15.78 11.71
C ASP A 353 16.11 -15.50 11.73
N ALA A 354 15.61 -14.98 10.61
CA ALA A 354 14.24 -14.53 10.49
C ALA A 354 13.20 -15.64 10.60
N LEU A 355 13.57 -16.85 10.17
CA LEU A 355 12.66 -17.99 10.15
C LEU A 355 12.62 -18.66 11.52
N THR A 356 13.78 -18.95 12.10
CA THR A 356 13.91 -19.79 13.29
C THR A 356 14.02 -19.01 14.60
N GLY A 357 14.35 -17.71 14.55
CA GLY A 357 14.62 -16.89 15.73
C GLY A 357 15.89 -17.29 16.49
N LEU A 358 16.72 -18.19 15.93
CA LEU A 358 18.04 -18.55 16.45
C LEU A 358 19.09 -17.56 16.00
N LEU A 359 20.30 -17.57 16.58
CA LEU A 359 21.36 -16.68 16.13
C LEU A 359 21.75 -16.98 14.67
N ARG A 360 22.26 -15.98 13.95
CA ARG A 360 23.02 -16.19 12.70
C ARG A 360 24.46 -16.60 13.03
N ALA A 361 25.19 -17.12 12.05
CA ALA A 361 26.54 -17.64 12.22
C ALA A 361 27.53 -16.57 12.76
N GLU A 362 27.57 -15.39 12.15
CA GLU A 362 28.52 -14.32 12.50
C GLU A 362 28.29 -13.78 13.93
N PRO A 363 27.07 -13.37 14.32
CA PRO A 363 26.76 -12.98 15.70
C PRO A 363 27.02 -14.09 16.73
N PHE A 364 26.84 -15.35 16.34
CA PHE A 364 27.14 -16.49 17.19
C PHE A 364 28.63 -16.60 17.48
N PHE A 365 29.49 -16.51 16.47
CA PHE A 365 30.94 -16.50 16.67
C PHE A 365 31.38 -15.31 17.53
N ASP A 366 30.82 -14.13 17.30
CA ASP A 366 31.16 -12.94 18.10
C ASP A 366 30.77 -13.09 19.57
N ARG A 367 29.58 -13.65 19.84
CA ARG A 367 29.16 -13.94 21.21
C ARG A 367 30.05 -15.00 21.87
N ILE A 368 30.51 -16.01 21.13
CA ILE A 368 31.45 -16.99 21.66
C ILE A 368 32.78 -16.34 22.00
N LEU A 369 33.34 -15.52 21.10
CA LEU A 369 34.60 -14.81 21.35
C LEU A 369 34.49 -13.90 22.56
N GLN A 370 33.42 -13.10 22.65
CA GLN A 370 33.17 -12.26 23.82
C GLN A 370 33.03 -13.09 25.10
N LYS A 371 32.28 -14.20 25.05
CA LYS A 371 32.06 -15.08 26.19
C LYS A 371 33.37 -15.71 26.65
N VAL A 372 34.12 -16.34 25.75
CA VAL A 372 35.37 -17.05 26.07
C VAL A 372 36.47 -16.06 26.46
N ASN A 373 36.66 -14.97 25.74
CA ASN A 373 37.73 -14.00 26.03
C ASN A 373 37.45 -13.15 27.28
N SER A 374 36.19 -13.05 27.74
CA SER A 374 35.87 -12.41 29.03
C SER A 374 36.03 -13.35 30.24
N MET A 375 36.22 -14.66 30.02
CA MET A 375 36.48 -15.61 31.10
C MET A 375 37.96 -15.61 31.50
N SER A 376 38.22 -15.72 32.81
CA SER A 376 39.59 -15.90 33.32
C SER A 376 40.17 -17.23 32.82
N LYS A 377 41.46 -17.27 32.48
CA LYS A 377 42.17 -18.51 32.05
C LYS A 377 41.86 -19.73 32.93
N ARG A 378 41.83 -19.54 34.26
CA ARG A 378 41.48 -20.58 35.22
C ARG A 378 40.07 -21.17 35.02
N LYS A 379 39.08 -20.34 34.72
CA LYS A 379 37.70 -20.78 34.42
C LYS A 379 37.55 -21.44 33.04
N ILE A 380 38.40 -21.07 32.08
CA ILE A 380 38.46 -21.71 30.76
C ILE A 380 39.10 -23.10 30.88
N GLU A 381 40.11 -23.25 31.73
CA GLU A 381 40.73 -24.54 32.04
C GLU A 381 39.85 -25.42 32.93
N GLU A 382 39.11 -24.84 33.89
CA GLU A 382 38.16 -25.54 34.77
C GLU A 382 36.80 -25.83 34.09
N GLY A 383 36.46 -25.14 33.00
CA GLY A 383 35.19 -25.24 32.29
C GLY A 383 35.40 -25.47 30.81
N ALA A 384 35.33 -26.73 30.37
CA ALA A 384 35.38 -27.03 28.95
C ALA A 384 34.04 -26.72 28.24
N PHE A 385 34.18 -26.44 26.95
CA PHE A 385 33.13 -26.08 26.00
C PHE A 385 33.04 -27.17 24.94
N ALA A 386 31.83 -27.46 24.46
CA ALA A 386 31.64 -28.32 23.31
C ALA A 386 31.06 -27.52 22.15
N MET A 387 31.59 -27.76 20.96
CA MET A 387 30.98 -27.33 19.71
C MET A 387 30.26 -28.53 19.10
N VAL A 388 29.03 -28.34 18.65
CA VAL A 388 28.22 -29.39 18.03
C VAL A 388 27.63 -28.87 16.74
N MET A 389 27.80 -29.59 15.64
CA MET A 389 27.07 -29.34 14.40
C MET A 389 25.99 -30.41 14.28
N GLY A 390 24.78 -30.03 13.90
CA GLY A 390 23.75 -30.99 13.55
C GLY A 390 22.97 -30.59 12.32
N ASP A 391 22.38 -31.60 11.67
CA ASP A 391 21.69 -31.44 10.39
C ASP A 391 20.49 -32.38 10.28
N VAL A 392 19.41 -31.85 9.70
CA VAL A 392 18.13 -32.55 9.55
C VAL A 392 18.23 -33.63 8.46
N ASP A 393 18.04 -34.88 8.87
CA ASP A 393 18.15 -36.00 7.96
C ASP A 393 17.02 -35.97 6.91
N TRP A 394 17.39 -36.03 5.63
CA TRP A 394 16.46 -36.12 4.49
C TRP A 394 15.56 -34.89 4.30
N PHE A 395 15.96 -33.70 4.79
CA PHE A 395 15.14 -32.51 4.70
C PHE A 395 14.80 -32.08 3.25
N LYS A 396 15.70 -32.27 2.28
CA LYS A 396 15.37 -32.10 0.85
C LYS A 396 14.16 -32.94 0.42
N HIS A 397 14.09 -34.20 0.83
CA HIS A 397 12.95 -35.08 0.52
C HIS A 397 11.65 -34.58 1.16
N TYR A 398 11.71 -34.01 2.38
CA TYR A 398 10.58 -33.36 3.02
C TYR A 398 10.06 -32.18 2.19
N ASN A 399 10.94 -31.29 1.74
CA ASN A 399 10.58 -30.11 0.95
C ASN A 399 10.03 -30.46 -0.43
N ASP A 400 10.69 -31.38 -1.14
CA ASP A 400 10.30 -31.78 -2.49
C ASP A 400 8.89 -32.39 -2.50
N ARG A 401 8.49 -33.04 -1.40
CA ARG A 401 7.16 -33.65 -1.25
C ARG A 401 6.09 -32.67 -0.75
N ASN A 402 6.41 -31.88 0.27
CA ASN A 402 5.41 -31.12 1.04
C ASN A 402 5.42 -29.61 0.73
N GLY A 403 6.34 -29.17 -0.14
CA GLY A 403 6.55 -27.77 -0.48
C GLY A 403 7.42 -27.02 0.54
N HIS A 404 8.06 -25.94 0.08
CA HIS A 404 8.98 -25.15 0.91
C HIS A 404 8.30 -24.53 2.14
N GLU A 405 7.01 -24.18 2.06
CA GLU A 405 6.28 -23.61 3.20
C GLU A 405 6.12 -24.62 4.34
N ALA A 406 5.89 -25.91 4.02
CA ALA A 406 5.87 -26.96 5.03
C ALA A 406 7.26 -27.15 5.66
N GLY A 407 8.33 -27.07 4.86
CA GLY A 407 9.72 -27.11 5.34
C GLY A 407 10.04 -25.96 6.29
N ASN A 408 9.55 -24.77 5.98
CA ASN A 408 9.75 -23.58 6.81
C ASN A 408 9.11 -23.73 8.18
N ARG A 409 7.87 -24.24 8.23
CA ARG A 409 7.17 -24.58 9.48
C ARG A 409 7.91 -25.65 10.28
N LEU A 410 8.44 -26.67 9.61
CA LEU A 410 9.25 -27.70 10.25
C LEU A 410 10.51 -27.12 10.91
N LEU A 411 11.23 -26.23 10.23
CA LEU A 411 12.42 -25.56 10.79
C LEU A 411 12.09 -24.65 11.98
N GLN A 412 10.94 -23.96 11.94
CA GLN A 412 10.44 -23.17 13.06
C GLN A 412 10.17 -24.02 14.31
N GLU A 413 9.46 -25.13 14.12
CA GLU A 413 9.15 -26.07 15.19
C GLU A 413 10.42 -26.73 15.75
N LEU A 414 11.33 -27.15 14.87
CA LEU A 414 12.63 -27.71 15.24
C LEU A 414 13.45 -26.72 16.08
N ALA A 415 13.51 -25.46 15.67
CA ALA A 415 14.24 -24.42 16.41
C ALA A 415 13.70 -24.22 17.84
N SER A 416 12.38 -24.31 18.02
CA SER A 416 11.75 -24.28 19.36
C SER A 416 12.22 -25.46 20.22
N ILE A 417 12.21 -26.67 19.68
CA ILE A 417 12.63 -27.91 20.37
C ILE A 417 14.12 -27.84 20.74
N LEU A 418 14.96 -27.36 19.83
CA LEU A 418 16.40 -27.18 20.05
C LEU A 418 16.65 -26.19 21.20
N LYS A 419 15.94 -25.06 21.21
CA LYS A 419 16.04 -24.04 22.26
C LYS A 419 15.60 -24.56 23.62
N GLN A 420 14.58 -25.41 23.68
CA GLN A 420 14.13 -26.07 24.91
C GLN A 420 15.09 -27.19 25.39
N SER A 421 15.92 -27.72 24.50
CA SER A 421 16.81 -28.85 24.80
C SER A 421 18.18 -28.42 25.35
N VAL A 422 18.52 -27.13 25.25
CA VAL A 422 19.77 -26.53 25.74
C VAL A 422 19.54 -25.63 26.97
N ARG A 423 20.60 -25.28 27.69
CA ARG A 423 20.52 -24.38 28.85
C ARG A 423 20.52 -22.92 28.37
N GLU A 424 20.06 -22.01 29.22
CA GLU A 424 20.06 -20.56 28.95
C GLU A 424 21.45 -20.00 28.61
N ASN A 425 22.49 -20.58 29.19
CA ASN A 425 23.88 -20.18 28.93
C ASN A 425 24.45 -20.78 27.63
N ASP A 426 23.82 -21.78 27.02
CA ASP A 426 24.31 -22.37 25.78
C ASP A 426 23.87 -21.50 24.59
N LEU A 427 24.69 -21.45 23.54
CA LEU A 427 24.36 -20.71 22.32
C LEU A 427 23.94 -21.69 21.22
N ILE A 428 22.94 -21.30 20.43
CA ILE A 428 22.52 -22.01 19.22
C ILE A 428 22.43 -21.00 18.08
N CYS A 429 22.98 -21.37 16.92
CA CYS A 429 22.75 -20.65 15.68
C CYS A 429 22.28 -21.57 14.57
N ARG A 430 21.58 -20.98 13.60
CA ARG A 430 21.31 -21.62 12.31
C ARG A 430 22.49 -21.29 11.41
N TYR A 431 23.29 -22.31 11.10
CA TYR A 431 24.52 -22.16 10.33
C TYR A 431 24.26 -22.19 8.82
N GLY A 432 23.33 -23.05 8.39
CA GLY A 432 22.97 -23.25 7.00
C GLY A 432 21.45 -23.32 6.77
N GLY A 433 21.05 -23.88 5.62
CA GLY A 433 19.63 -24.07 5.29
C GLY A 433 18.92 -25.02 6.27
N GLU A 434 19.56 -26.14 6.60
CA GLU A 434 19.05 -27.22 7.48
C GLU A 434 20.06 -27.59 8.59
N GLU A 435 21.10 -26.78 8.76
CA GLU A 435 22.24 -27.03 9.66
C GLU A 435 22.22 -26.08 10.85
N PHE A 436 22.48 -26.62 12.04
CA PHE A 436 22.46 -25.91 13.31
C PHE A 436 23.76 -26.14 14.06
N LEU A 437 24.31 -25.07 14.63
CA LEU A 437 25.55 -25.11 15.42
C LEU A 437 25.25 -24.74 16.87
N PHE A 438 25.82 -25.50 17.80
CA PHE A 438 25.63 -25.34 19.23
C PHE A 438 26.97 -25.11 19.90
N PHE A 439 27.01 -24.17 20.84
CA PHE A 439 28.13 -23.96 21.73
C PHE A 439 27.67 -24.20 23.17
N LEU A 440 28.04 -25.37 23.69
CA LEU A 440 27.63 -25.89 24.98
C LEU A 440 28.68 -25.56 26.03
N SER A 441 28.26 -24.98 27.15
CA SER A 441 29.17 -24.54 28.21
C SER A 441 29.11 -25.45 29.45
N GLY A 442 30.25 -25.64 30.11
CA GLY A 442 30.33 -26.46 31.32
C GLY A 442 30.24 -27.95 31.04
N VAL A 443 30.90 -28.38 29.97
CA VAL A 443 31.00 -29.78 29.55
C VAL A 443 32.46 -30.19 29.64
N THR A 444 32.81 -31.02 30.62
CA THR A 444 34.20 -31.29 30.98
C THR A 444 34.84 -32.40 30.17
N THR A 445 34.04 -33.35 29.67
CA THR A 445 34.53 -34.48 28.85
C THR A 445 33.78 -34.63 27.53
N LEU A 446 34.40 -35.35 26.59
CA LEU A 446 33.78 -35.73 25.32
C LEU A 446 32.56 -36.62 25.53
N GLU A 447 32.56 -37.51 26.54
CA GLU A 447 31.37 -38.32 26.84
C GLU A 447 30.21 -37.45 27.32
N GLU A 448 30.46 -36.48 28.20
CA GLU A 448 29.43 -35.54 28.66
C GLU A 448 28.82 -34.74 27.50
N ALA A 449 29.65 -34.29 26.56
CA ALA A 449 29.20 -33.59 25.36
C ALA A 449 28.31 -34.49 24.49
N CYS A 450 28.74 -35.72 24.25
CA CYS A 450 27.96 -36.70 23.50
C CYS A 450 26.64 -37.05 24.19
N LEU A 451 26.62 -37.20 25.51
CA LEU A 451 25.39 -37.49 26.27
C LEU A 451 24.39 -36.33 26.18
N LEU A 452 24.87 -35.09 26.27
CA LEU A 452 24.04 -33.90 26.13
C LEU A 452 23.46 -33.80 24.70
N THR A 453 24.30 -34.01 23.69
CA THR A 453 23.87 -34.04 22.28
C THR A 453 22.89 -35.17 21.99
N GLU A 454 23.10 -36.36 22.57
CA GLU A 454 22.19 -37.50 22.44
C GLU A 454 20.81 -37.21 23.06
N ARG A 455 20.76 -36.43 24.13
CA ARG A 455 19.50 -35.94 24.69
C ARG A 455 18.77 -35.02 23.72
N ILE A 456 19.49 -34.12 23.05
CA ILE A 456 18.94 -33.25 21.99
C ILE A 456 18.41 -34.11 20.85
N ARG A 457 19.21 -35.07 20.35
CA ARG A 457 18.82 -36.00 19.28
C ARG A 457 17.55 -36.78 19.62
N LYS A 458 17.47 -37.36 20.83
CA LYS A 458 16.28 -38.09 21.31
C LYS A 458 15.06 -37.21 21.46
N ASN A 459 15.22 -35.96 21.89
CA ASN A 459 14.08 -35.04 21.98
C ASN A 459 13.47 -34.75 20.61
N ILE A 460 14.30 -34.64 19.57
CA ILE A 460 13.84 -34.46 18.18
C ILE A 460 13.20 -35.76 17.67
N GLU A 461 13.87 -36.90 17.86
CA GLU A 461 13.37 -38.22 17.42
C GLU A 461 12.03 -38.61 18.07
N ASP A 462 11.83 -38.23 19.34
CA ASP A 462 10.59 -38.49 20.08
C ASP A 462 9.48 -37.48 19.76
N HIS A 463 9.79 -36.35 19.12
CA HIS A 463 8.82 -35.31 18.78
C HIS A 463 8.11 -35.66 17.48
N TYR A 464 6.79 -35.47 17.44
CA TYR A 464 6.02 -35.68 16.21
C TYR A 464 6.09 -34.43 15.34
N PHE A 465 6.60 -34.56 14.13
CA PHE A 465 6.51 -33.49 13.13
C PHE A 465 5.39 -33.79 12.12
N PRO A 466 4.60 -32.80 11.69
CA PRO A 466 3.64 -32.99 10.62
C PRO A 466 4.29 -33.60 9.37
N TYR A 467 3.64 -34.58 8.73
CA TYR A 467 4.11 -35.23 7.51
C TYR A 467 5.38 -36.09 7.64
N GLU A 468 5.85 -36.36 8.87
CA GLU A 468 7.00 -37.24 9.11
C GLU A 468 6.74 -38.70 8.69
N GLU A 469 5.48 -39.11 8.59
CA GLU A 469 5.07 -40.46 8.13
C GLU A 469 5.50 -40.74 6.69
N PHE A 470 5.81 -39.69 5.93
CA PHE A 470 6.32 -39.79 4.58
C PHE A 470 7.84 -39.74 4.50
N GLN A 471 8.54 -39.58 5.63
CA GLN A 471 10.00 -39.63 5.67
C GLN A 471 10.51 -41.08 5.67
N PRO A 472 11.76 -41.31 5.24
CA PRO A 472 12.42 -42.60 5.46
C PRO A 472 12.32 -43.01 6.93
N ARG A 473 11.90 -44.25 7.20
CA ARG A 473 11.62 -44.79 8.56
C ARG A 473 10.43 -44.16 9.30
N ASN A 474 9.55 -43.45 8.59
CA ASN A 474 8.38 -42.75 9.16
C ASN A 474 8.77 -41.83 10.33
N ASN A 475 9.94 -41.21 10.22
CA ASN A 475 10.49 -40.37 11.27
C ASN A 475 11.34 -39.24 10.71
N LEU A 476 11.18 -38.05 11.28
CA LEU A 476 12.10 -36.95 11.09
C LEU A 476 13.20 -37.04 12.15
N THR A 477 14.44 -37.18 11.70
CA THR A 477 15.61 -37.31 12.59
C THR A 477 16.68 -36.29 12.26
N MET A 478 17.66 -36.17 13.14
CA MET A 478 18.79 -35.25 12.98
C MET A 478 20.07 -35.98 13.37
N SER A 479 21.13 -35.78 12.59
CA SER A 479 22.47 -36.33 12.87
C SER A 479 23.37 -35.25 13.44
N PHE A 480 24.33 -35.61 14.30
CA PHE A 480 25.17 -34.65 15.03
C PHE A 480 26.66 -35.04 15.04
N GLY A 481 27.53 -34.05 14.86
CA GLY A 481 28.98 -34.12 15.05
C GLY A 481 29.42 -33.26 16.24
N VAL A 482 30.22 -33.81 17.15
CA VAL A 482 30.62 -33.16 18.43
C VAL A 482 32.14 -33.02 18.53
N THR A 483 32.63 -31.84 18.93
CA THR A 483 34.02 -31.62 19.38
C THR A 483 34.05 -30.84 20.69
N VAL A 484 35.19 -30.84 21.39
CA VAL A 484 35.35 -30.23 22.73
C VAL A 484 36.62 -29.39 22.77
N PHE A 485 36.58 -28.27 23.49
CA PHE A 485 37.65 -27.28 23.66
C PHE A 485 37.69 -26.76 25.13
N PRO A 486 38.85 -26.46 25.73
CA PRO A 486 40.22 -26.61 25.23
C PRO A 486 40.76 -28.03 25.44
N ARG A 487 41.56 -28.53 24.48
CA ARG A 487 42.08 -29.92 24.50
C ARG A 487 43.47 -30.07 25.14
N LYS A 488 44.20 -28.97 25.36
CA LYS A 488 45.48 -28.85 26.10
C LYS A 488 45.57 -27.44 26.69
N LYS A 489 46.35 -27.25 27.77
CA LYS A 489 46.64 -25.92 28.35
C LYS A 489 46.95 -24.94 27.22
N ILE A 490 46.25 -23.81 27.22
CA ILE A 490 46.52 -22.69 26.34
C ILE A 490 47.90 -22.16 26.74
N GLU A 491 48.97 -22.69 26.14
CA GLU A 491 50.33 -22.15 26.33
C GLU A 491 50.59 -21.05 25.30
N ASP A 492 51.05 -19.93 25.85
CA ASP A 492 51.39 -18.61 25.31
C ASP A 492 50.36 -17.90 24.40
N ASP A 493 49.76 -16.86 25.01
CA ASP A 493 48.94 -15.78 24.43
C ASP A 493 47.45 -16.02 24.06
N GLY A 494 46.73 -16.75 24.92
CA GLY A 494 45.69 -16.14 25.77
C GLY A 494 44.39 -15.52 25.20
N GLN A 495 44.06 -15.65 23.92
CA GLN A 495 42.72 -15.28 23.39
C GLN A 495 42.25 -16.28 22.32
N LEU A 496 40.96 -16.65 22.35
CA LEU A 496 40.34 -17.43 21.29
C LEU A 496 40.19 -16.55 20.05
N THR A 497 40.65 -17.02 18.89
CA THR A 497 40.53 -16.32 17.61
C THR A 497 39.37 -16.87 16.76
N ARG A 498 38.97 -16.15 15.71
CA ARG A 498 37.98 -16.64 14.75
C ARG A 498 38.48 -17.89 14.03
N GLU A 499 39.76 -17.95 13.71
CA GLU A 499 40.38 -19.10 13.05
C GLU A 499 40.26 -20.38 13.90
N ASP A 500 40.41 -20.28 15.22
CA ASP A 500 40.23 -21.41 16.13
C ASP A 500 38.78 -21.92 16.13
N LEU A 501 37.80 -21.02 16.13
CA LEU A 501 36.38 -21.39 16.07
C LEU A 501 36.04 -22.09 14.76
N LYS A 502 36.58 -21.64 13.63
CA LYS A 502 36.41 -22.29 12.33
C LYS A 502 37.02 -23.69 12.31
N HIS A 503 38.20 -23.85 12.92
CA HIS A 503 38.81 -25.17 13.06
C HIS A 503 37.89 -26.12 13.85
N LEU A 504 37.29 -25.66 14.95
CA LEU A 504 36.33 -26.46 15.71
C LEU A 504 35.06 -26.78 14.90
N VAL A 505 34.54 -25.84 14.12
CA VAL A 505 33.40 -26.08 13.22
C VAL A 505 33.75 -27.11 12.16
N HIS A 506 34.96 -27.05 11.58
CA HIS A 506 35.42 -28.03 10.61
C HIS A 506 35.55 -29.44 11.21
N GLU A 507 36.05 -29.55 12.45
CA GLU A 507 36.06 -30.84 13.18
C GLU A 507 34.65 -31.41 13.38
N CYS A 508 33.68 -30.56 13.73
CA CYS A 508 32.28 -30.98 13.85
C CYS A 508 31.68 -31.43 12.51
N ASP A 509 31.98 -30.73 11.43
CA ASP A 509 31.50 -31.08 10.08
C ASP A 509 32.04 -32.44 9.63
N LEU A 510 33.32 -32.74 9.89
CA LEU A 510 33.90 -34.06 9.64
C LEU A 510 33.19 -35.16 10.43
N ALA A 511 32.92 -34.94 11.72
CA ALA A 511 32.18 -35.90 12.53
C ALA A 511 30.71 -36.04 12.07
N LEU A 512 30.08 -34.97 11.62
CA LEU A 512 28.73 -35.01 11.07
C LEU A 512 28.66 -35.77 9.74
N ALA A 513 29.67 -35.61 8.88
CA ALA A 513 29.76 -36.36 7.63
C ALA A 513 29.85 -37.87 7.90
N GLU A 514 30.61 -38.28 8.93
CA GLU A 514 30.65 -39.67 9.39
C GLU A 514 29.31 -40.11 9.99
N ALA A 515 28.65 -39.28 10.80
CA ALA A 515 27.33 -39.55 11.36
C ALA A 515 26.25 -39.77 10.28
N LYS A 516 26.43 -39.16 9.11
CA LYS A 516 25.58 -39.34 7.93
C LYS A 516 25.98 -40.51 7.03
N GLY A 517 27.10 -41.17 7.32
CA GLY A 517 27.65 -42.27 6.52
C GLY A 517 28.21 -41.84 5.16
N LYS A 518 28.67 -40.59 5.01
CA LYS A 518 29.33 -40.13 3.78
C LYS A 518 30.79 -40.57 3.80
N GLU A 519 31.27 -41.15 2.69
CA GLU A 519 32.70 -41.41 2.50
C GLU A 519 33.44 -40.07 2.35
N THR A 520 34.15 -39.65 3.40
CA THR A 520 35.02 -38.47 3.35
C THR A 520 36.33 -38.84 2.64
N TRP A 521 36.70 -38.10 1.59
CA TRP A 521 37.88 -38.30 0.71
C TRP A 521 39.25 -38.44 1.44
N ARG A 522 39.34 -38.17 2.74
CA ARG A 522 40.60 -38.20 3.52
C ARG A 522 40.85 -39.49 4.32
N LEU A 523 39.98 -40.51 4.25
CA LEU A 523 40.18 -41.78 4.97
C LEU A 523 40.50 -42.91 3.97
N PRO A 524 41.54 -43.73 4.22
CA PRO A 524 41.84 -44.88 3.36
C PRO A 524 40.68 -45.88 3.40
N PRO A 525 40.37 -46.55 2.28
CA PRO A 525 39.27 -47.50 2.22
C PRO A 525 39.58 -48.69 3.13
N SER A 526 38.83 -48.82 4.23
CA SER A 526 38.74 -50.10 4.93
C SER A 526 37.93 -51.03 4.04
N GLU A 527 38.60 -52.00 3.43
CA GLU A 527 37.96 -53.06 2.66
C GLU A 527 36.85 -53.73 3.49
N ALA A 528 35.71 -53.99 2.83
CA ALA A 528 34.59 -54.79 3.29
C ALA A 528 33.73 -54.22 4.44
N GLN A 529 32.79 -53.33 4.11
CA GLN A 529 31.38 -53.40 4.51
C GLN A 529 30.60 -52.23 3.89
N THR A 530 29.72 -52.51 2.94
CA THR A 530 28.62 -51.61 2.56
C THR A 530 27.71 -51.43 3.76
N ARG A 531 28.04 -50.47 4.64
CA ARG A 531 27.20 -50.12 5.78
C ARG A 531 25.93 -49.43 5.23
N PRO A 532 24.72 -49.90 5.57
CA PRO A 532 23.52 -49.11 5.30
C PRO A 532 23.68 -47.76 6.01
N ALA A 533 23.41 -46.65 5.31
CA ALA A 533 23.55 -45.31 5.86
C ALA A 533 22.55 -45.10 7.01
N THR A 534 22.94 -45.48 8.23
CA THR A 534 22.17 -45.27 9.44
C THR A 534 22.37 -43.82 9.88
N LYS A 535 21.75 -42.88 9.17
CA LYS A 535 21.49 -41.53 9.68
C LYS A 535 20.73 -41.62 11.02
N ASN A 536 20.68 -40.53 11.78
CA ASN A 536 20.20 -40.42 13.17
C ASN A 536 21.23 -40.85 14.23
N THR A 537 22.46 -40.36 14.15
CA THR A 537 23.54 -40.71 15.09
C THR A 537 24.29 -39.48 15.62
N VAL A 538 24.91 -39.64 16.78
CA VAL A 538 25.87 -38.67 17.35
C VAL A 538 27.27 -39.26 17.23
N VAL A 539 28.18 -38.53 16.58
CA VAL A 539 29.59 -38.92 16.42
C VAL A 539 30.48 -37.84 17.02
N ALA A 540 31.49 -38.25 17.78
CA ALA A 540 32.44 -37.36 18.42
C ALA A 540 33.76 -37.37 17.64
N TYR A 541 34.28 -36.19 17.31
CA TYR A 541 35.56 -36.05 16.62
C TYR A 541 36.74 -36.34 17.56
N SER A 542 37.60 -37.31 17.23
CA SER A 542 38.87 -37.58 17.92
C SER A 542 40.06 -37.49 16.96
N ARG A 543 41.16 -36.83 17.37
CA ARG A 543 42.40 -36.79 16.57
C ARG A 543 43.13 -38.14 16.50
N ASP A 544 42.73 -39.13 17.31
CA ASP A 544 43.22 -40.50 17.18
C ASP A 544 42.75 -41.19 15.89
N TRP A 545 41.88 -40.54 15.10
CA TRP A 545 41.55 -40.98 13.73
C TRP A 545 42.76 -40.94 12.78
N GLU A 546 43.83 -40.20 13.12
CA GLU A 546 45.09 -40.17 12.35
C GLU A 546 46.10 -41.25 12.78
N ARG A 547 45.87 -41.97 13.90
CA ARG A 547 46.80 -42.97 14.47
C ARG A 547 46.03 -44.25 14.81
N GLU A 548 46.08 -45.23 13.91
CA GLU A 548 45.46 -46.57 13.93
C GLU A 548 44.83 -47.13 15.23
N ASN A 549 43.70 -47.82 15.04
CA ASN A 549 43.17 -48.94 15.84
C ASN A 549 42.75 -48.71 17.31
N HIS A 550 42.01 -47.64 17.60
CA HIS A 550 41.18 -47.59 18.80
C HIS A 550 39.68 -47.75 18.52
N LEU A 551 39.03 -48.53 19.39
CA LEU A 551 37.59 -48.79 19.38
C LEU A 551 36.84 -47.45 19.41
N ARG A 552 36.09 -47.22 18.34
CA ARG A 552 35.35 -46.00 18.05
C ARG A 552 34.26 -45.84 19.12
N PRO A 553 34.19 -44.72 19.85
CA PRO A 553 33.06 -44.46 20.73
C PRO A 553 31.86 -44.02 19.88
N THR A 554 31.38 -44.90 19.00
CA THR A 554 30.06 -44.77 18.40
C THR A 554 29.08 -45.24 19.47
N VAL A 555 28.36 -44.32 20.09
CA VAL A 555 27.23 -44.67 20.96
C VAL A 555 26.11 -45.18 20.05
N THR A 556 26.24 -46.43 19.59
CA THR A 556 25.26 -47.08 18.75
C THR A 556 24.21 -47.67 19.68
N TYR A 557 23.18 -46.89 20.01
CA TYR A 557 22.07 -47.40 20.81
C TYR A 557 21.18 -48.26 19.92
N GLN A 558 20.94 -49.50 20.35
CA GLN A 558 20.12 -50.48 19.62
C GLN A 558 18.72 -49.91 19.29
N GLU A 559 18.24 -50.20 18.08
CA GLU A 559 16.86 -49.95 17.65
C GLU A 559 15.89 -50.51 18.70
N LYS A 560 15.30 -49.62 19.49
CA LYS A 560 14.13 -49.99 20.30
C LYS A 560 12.90 -49.87 19.41
N LEU A 561 12.25 -51.02 19.20
CA LEU A 561 10.93 -51.18 18.61
C LEU A 561 9.98 -50.04 19.05
N PHE A 562 9.42 -49.36 18.05
CA PHE A 562 8.28 -48.42 18.09
C PHE A 562 7.95 -47.82 19.47
N ARG A 563 8.54 -46.66 19.78
CA ARG A 563 8.02 -45.75 20.81
C ARG A 563 7.02 -44.79 20.16
N GLU A 564 5.81 -44.71 20.70
CA GLU A 564 4.84 -43.68 20.31
C GLU A 564 5.44 -42.29 20.53
N LYS A 565 5.42 -41.47 19.49
CA LYS A 565 5.96 -40.10 19.50
C LYS A 565 5.02 -39.12 20.17
N ARG A 566 5.58 -38.03 20.66
CA ARG A 566 4.91 -36.99 21.44
C ARG A 566 4.00 -36.17 20.51
N HIS A 567 2.76 -36.61 20.31
CA HIS A 567 1.74 -35.81 19.63
C HIS A 567 1.21 -34.65 20.48
N PHE A 568 1.32 -34.77 21.81
CA PHE A 568 0.80 -33.79 22.76
C PHE A 568 1.77 -33.58 23.93
N GLN A 569 1.86 -32.34 24.41
CA GLN A 569 2.67 -31.97 25.57
C GLN A 569 2.26 -32.80 26.81
N ARG A 570 3.25 -33.23 27.59
CA ARG A 570 3.05 -34.02 28.83
C ARG A 570 3.21 -33.13 30.05
N HIS A 571 2.25 -33.19 30.95
CA HIS A 571 2.30 -32.54 32.26
C HIS A 571 2.64 -33.58 33.33
N TYR A 572 3.61 -33.25 34.19
CA TYR A 572 3.92 -34.05 35.37
C TYR A 572 2.76 -33.94 36.36
N THR A 573 1.92 -34.96 36.41
CA THR A 573 0.69 -34.96 37.22
C THR A 573 0.59 -36.28 37.98
N SER A 574 0.44 -36.17 39.30
CA SER A 574 0.40 -37.30 40.24
C SER A 574 -1.03 -37.83 40.41
N THR A 575 -1.77 -37.92 39.32
CA THR A 575 -3.19 -38.24 39.33
C THR A 575 -3.41 -39.74 39.52
N ILE A 576 -4.51 -40.10 40.17
CA ILE A 576 -4.87 -41.50 40.35
C ILE A 576 -5.53 -42.01 39.06
N MET A 577 -5.01 -43.12 38.54
CA MET A 577 -5.61 -43.85 37.44
C MET A 577 -5.98 -45.24 37.92
N MET A 578 -7.19 -45.68 37.57
CA MET A 578 -7.62 -47.05 37.79
C MET A 578 -7.70 -47.78 36.45
N TYR A 579 -7.36 -49.05 36.41
CA TYR A 579 -7.46 -49.86 35.19
C TYR A 579 -7.93 -51.26 35.52
N ARG A 580 -8.61 -51.91 34.57
CA ARG A 580 -9.11 -53.28 34.73
C ARG A 580 -8.14 -54.29 34.13
N ASP A 581 -7.56 -55.14 34.97
CA ASP A 581 -6.61 -56.20 34.59
C ASP A 581 -7.14 -57.55 35.06
N ASP A 582 -7.39 -58.47 34.12
CA ASP A 582 -7.98 -59.79 34.34
C ASP A 582 -9.22 -59.79 35.26
N GLY A 583 -10.11 -58.81 35.05
CA GLY A 583 -11.38 -58.68 35.78
C GLY A 583 -11.29 -57.97 37.13
N GLN A 584 -10.09 -57.63 37.61
CA GLN A 584 -9.89 -56.85 38.85
C GLN A 584 -9.56 -55.39 38.55
N LEU A 585 -10.13 -54.48 39.33
CA LEU A 585 -9.80 -53.06 39.30
C LEU A 585 -8.51 -52.83 40.10
N ARG A 586 -7.48 -52.30 39.44
CA ARG A 586 -6.20 -51.92 40.04
C ARG A 586 -6.00 -50.43 39.98
N VAL A 587 -5.20 -49.91 40.91
CA VAL A 587 -4.91 -48.48 41.05
C VAL A 587 -3.45 -48.25 40.76
N CYS A 588 -3.13 -47.30 39.90
CA CYS A 588 -1.79 -46.81 39.66
C CYS A 588 -1.76 -45.28 39.73
N LYS A 589 -0.57 -44.73 39.96
CA LYS A 589 -0.34 -43.29 39.84
C LYS A 589 0.10 -42.99 38.42
N THR A 590 -0.49 -41.98 37.80
CA THR A 590 0.09 -41.35 36.62
C THR A 590 1.35 -40.61 37.03
N ILE A 591 2.36 -40.72 36.19
CA ILE A 591 3.62 -39.98 36.32
C ILE A 591 3.53 -38.77 35.41
N ASN A 592 3.13 -39.01 34.15
CA ASN A 592 2.93 -37.98 33.14
C ASN A 592 1.59 -38.21 32.44
N LEU A 593 0.83 -37.15 32.20
CA LEU A 593 -0.43 -37.17 31.46
C LEU A 593 -0.34 -36.21 30.27
N SER A 594 -0.88 -36.61 29.11
CA SER A 594 -1.08 -35.75 27.94
C SER A 594 -2.47 -35.95 27.35
N LEU A 595 -2.85 -35.11 26.37
CA LEU A 595 -4.13 -35.24 25.68
C LEU A 595 -4.29 -36.58 24.93
N GLY A 596 -3.20 -37.27 24.61
CA GLY A 596 -3.22 -38.54 23.87
C GLY A 596 -2.92 -39.79 24.70
N GLY A 597 -2.51 -39.66 25.96
CA GLY A 597 -2.11 -40.82 26.76
C GLY A 597 -1.54 -40.51 28.14
N ALA A 598 -1.16 -41.57 28.85
CA ALA A 598 -0.55 -41.49 30.18
C ALA A 598 0.68 -42.39 30.31
N LYS A 599 1.66 -41.94 31.09
CA LYS A 599 2.72 -42.80 31.62
C LYS A 599 2.36 -43.15 33.06
N VAL A 600 2.27 -44.44 33.37
CA VAL A 600 1.89 -44.95 34.69
C VAL A 600 2.98 -45.83 35.30
N LEU A 601 2.99 -45.89 36.64
CA LEU A 601 3.79 -46.84 37.39
C LEU A 601 2.97 -48.09 37.69
N SER A 602 3.40 -49.25 37.21
CA SER A 602 2.74 -50.54 37.45
C SER A 602 3.66 -51.48 38.24
N GLU A 603 3.08 -52.34 39.08
CA GLU A 603 3.83 -53.36 39.85
C GLU A 603 4.17 -54.61 39.02
N ARG A 604 3.54 -54.76 37.86
CA ARG A 604 3.73 -55.89 36.94
C ARG A 604 3.77 -55.39 35.50
N PRO A 605 4.49 -56.07 34.60
CA PRO A 605 4.51 -55.70 33.20
C PRO A 605 3.12 -55.90 32.59
N LEU A 606 2.57 -54.83 32.02
CA LEU A 606 1.32 -54.90 31.27
C LEU A 606 1.63 -55.35 29.83
N PRO A 607 0.84 -56.28 29.26
CA PRO A 607 1.08 -56.79 27.91
C PRO A 607 0.86 -55.69 26.86
N ALA A 608 1.85 -55.50 26.00
CA ALA A 608 1.79 -54.54 24.90
C ALA A 608 0.65 -54.88 23.92
N SER A 609 0.05 -53.85 23.32
CA SER A 609 -1.08 -53.91 22.39
C SER A 609 -2.39 -54.45 22.97
N ARG A 610 -2.55 -54.49 24.30
CA ARG A 610 -3.82 -54.80 24.96
C ARG A 610 -4.62 -53.51 25.18
N THR A 611 -5.87 -53.49 24.71
CA THR A 611 -6.84 -52.47 25.09
C THR A 611 -7.43 -52.77 26.46
N MET A 612 -7.51 -51.75 27.31
CA MET A 612 -7.93 -51.83 28.70
C MET A 612 -8.92 -50.71 29.00
N ASP A 613 -9.91 -51.01 29.84
CA ASP A 613 -10.77 -49.99 30.42
C ASP A 613 -9.99 -49.26 31.51
N VAL A 614 -9.89 -47.94 31.37
CA VAL A 614 -9.16 -47.04 32.25
C VAL A 614 -10.13 -46.02 32.84
N ILE A 615 -9.96 -45.65 34.11
CA ILE A 615 -10.70 -44.57 34.76
C ILE A 615 -9.67 -43.58 35.30
N LEU A 616 -9.72 -42.35 34.78
CA LEU A 616 -8.83 -41.27 35.19
C LEU A 616 -9.54 -40.36 36.19
N ILE A 617 -8.93 -40.13 37.36
CA ILE A 617 -9.53 -39.31 38.42
C ILE A 617 -8.98 -37.89 38.34
N LEU A 618 -9.60 -37.03 37.53
CA LEU A 618 -9.18 -35.64 37.38
C LEU A 618 -9.86 -34.77 38.45
N GLY A 619 -9.10 -34.30 39.44
CA GLY A 619 -9.62 -33.53 40.57
C GLY A 619 -10.65 -34.34 41.38
N LYS A 620 -11.93 -33.93 41.37
CA LYS A 620 -13.03 -34.60 42.08
C LYS A 620 -13.92 -35.49 41.19
N LYS A 621 -13.57 -35.68 39.92
CA LYS A 621 -14.39 -36.42 38.95
C LYS A 621 -13.65 -37.61 38.35
N ALA A 622 -14.38 -38.69 38.11
CA ALA A 622 -13.88 -39.91 37.48
C ALA A 622 -14.30 -39.96 36.01
N HIS A 623 -13.34 -40.15 35.12
CA HIS A 623 -13.53 -40.14 33.67
C HIS A 623 -13.16 -41.51 33.07
N PRO A 624 -14.15 -42.31 32.62
CA PRO A 624 -13.89 -43.60 31.98
C PRO A 624 -13.40 -43.42 30.55
N LEU A 625 -12.31 -44.10 30.20
CA LEU A 625 -11.62 -44.02 28.92
C LEU A 625 -11.14 -45.42 28.51
N LYS A 626 -10.85 -45.61 27.22
CA LYS A 626 -10.13 -46.81 26.75
C LYS A 626 -8.66 -46.47 26.58
N GLY A 627 -7.79 -47.26 27.17
CA GLY A 627 -6.33 -47.16 27.04
C GLY A 627 -5.74 -48.38 26.36
N GLU A 628 -4.84 -48.20 25.41
CA GLU A 628 -4.03 -49.27 24.84
C GLU A 628 -2.61 -49.22 25.42
N VAL A 629 -2.12 -50.35 25.91
CA VAL A 629 -0.75 -50.45 26.42
C VAL A 629 0.23 -50.43 25.26
N VAL A 630 1.06 -49.40 25.17
CA VAL A 630 2.04 -49.24 24.09
C VAL A 630 3.36 -49.91 24.45
N TYR A 631 3.85 -49.71 25.68
CA TYR A 631 5.08 -50.32 26.18
C TYR A 631 5.01 -50.54 27.69
N SER A 632 5.80 -51.48 28.21
CA SER A 632 6.00 -51.69 29.65
C SER A 632 7.45 -52.07 29.92
N GLU A 633 8.25 -51.14 30.46
CA GLU A 633 9.68 -51.32 30.75
C GLU A 633 9.93 -51.29 32.26
N LYS A 634 10.95 -51.99 32.77
CA LYS A 634 11.34 -51.86 34.20
C LYS A 634 11.83 -50.44 34.51
N ALA A 635 11.42 -49.89 35.65
CA ALA A 635 11.77 -48.54 36.05
C ALA A 635 13.26 -48.40 36.47
N SER A 636 13.82 -49.44 37.07
CA SER A 636 15.23 -49.57 37.44
C SER A 636 15.62 -51.06 37.43
N PRO A 637 16.90 -51.43 37.18
CA PRO A 637 17.35 -52.84 37.24
C PRO A 637 17.00 -53.53 38.56
N ASP A 638 17.02 -52.77 39.67
CA ASP A 638 16.80 -53.26 41.05
C ASP A 638 15.39 -52.99 41.60
N SER A 639 14.48 -52.34 40.84
CA SER A 639 13.12 -52.05 41.32
C SER A 639 12.09 -53.06 40.82
N GLY A 640 11.12 -53.39 41.67
CA GLY A 640 9.96 -54.22 41.32
C GLY A 640 8.87 -53.50 40.50
N THR A 641 9.14 -52.29 40.01
CA THR A 641 8.17 -51.41 39.36
C THR A 641 8.47 -51.23 37.87
N PHE A 642 7.42 -51.06 37.07
CA PHE A 642 7.46 -50.90 35.63
C PHE A 642 6.88 -49.54 35.23
N TYR A 643 7.51 -48.89 34.25
CA TYR A 643 6.95 -47.77 33.53
C TYR A 643 6.14 -48.30 32.36
N THR A 644 4.82 -48.12 32.42
CA THR A 644 3.92 -48.47 31.33
C THR A 644 3.43 -47.21 30.63
N GLY A 645 3.52 -47.19 29.30
CA GLY A 645 2.89 -46.17 28.45
C GLY A 645 1.52 -46.62 27.96
N LEU A 646 0.52 -45.77 28.14
CA LEU A 646 -0.86 -45.97 27.71
C LEU A 646 -1.25 -44.90 26.70
N ARG A 647 -1.84 -45.32 25.58
CA ARG A 647 -2.45 -44.46 24.57
C ARG A 647 -3.95 -44.46 24.73
N PHE A 648 -4.59 -43.29 24.81
CA PHE A 648 -6.04 -43.23 24.88
C PHE A 648 -6.66 -43.47 23.50
N LYS A 649 -7.68 -44.33 23.43
CA LYS A 649 -8.48 -44.60 22.22
C LYS A 649 -9.88 -44.02 22.39
N GLU A 650 -10.44 -43.54 21.29
CA GLU A 650 -11.83 -43.06 21.22
C GLU A 650 -12.15 -41.88 22.15
N LEU A 651 -11.21 -40.93 22.31
CA LEU A 651 -11.46 -39.71 23.06
C LEU A 651 -12.56 -38.88 22.39
N SER A 652 -13.63 -38.56 23.13
CA SER A 652 -14.68 -37.66 22.66
C SER A 652 -14.21 -36.20 22.74
N GLY A 653 -14.88 -35.30 22.01
CA GLY A 653 -14.57 -33.86 22.08
C GLY A 653 -14.74 -33.26 23.50
N ASP A 654 -15.61 -33.85 24.31
CA ASP A 654 -15.77 -33.47 25.71
C ASP A 654 -14.60 -33.95 26.58
N ASP A 655 -14.03 -35.13 26.30
CA ASP A 655 -12.85 -35.64 27.02
C ASP A 655 -11.62 -34.77 26.77
N PHE A 656 -11.43 -34.29 25.54
CA PHE A 656 -10.37 -33.34 25.20
C PHE A 656 -10.51 -32.03 26.00
N ARG A 657 -11.72 -31.45 26.06
CA ARG A 657 -11.98 -30.23 26.83
C ARG A 657 -11.74 -30.40 28.32
N VAL A 658 -12.10 -31.56 28.89
CA VAL A 658 -11.85 -31.88 30.30
C VAL A 658 -10.36 -31.93 30.59
N LEU A 659 -9.57 -32.60 29.75
CA LEU A 659 -8.12 -32.70 29.91
C LEU A 659 -7.44 -31.34 29.72
N GLU A 660 -7.85 -30.54 28.73
CA GLU A 660 -7.33 -29.19 28.52
C GLU A 660 -7.58 -28.28 29.72
N ASN A 661 -8.81 -28.27 30.25
CA ASN A 661 -9.15 -27.48 31.44
C ASN A 661 -8.33 -27.92 32.66
N TYR A 662 -8.13 -29.22 32.84
CA TYR A 662 -7.30 -29.75 33.91
C TYR A 662 -5.83 -29.32 33.78
N PHE A 663 -5.26 -29.35 32.57
CA PHE A 663 -3.89 -28.89 32.35
C PHE A 663 -3.73 -27.39 32.58
N GLN A 664 -4.72 -26.57 32.22
CA GLN A 664 -4.74 -25.14 32.55
C GLN A 664 -4.79 -24.87 34.05
N GLU A 665 -5.50 -25.69 34.83
CA GLU A 665 -5.51 -25.60 36.30
C GLU A 665 -4.15 -26.00 36.90
N VAL A 666 -3.55 -27.10 36.44
CA VAL A 666 -2.23 -27.55 36.89
C VAL A 666 -1.15 -26.52 36.58
N GLU A 667 -1.17 -25.90 35.40
CA GLU A 667 -0.22 -24.83 35.05
C GLU A 667 -0.35 -23.62 35.98
N LYS A 668 -1.58 -23.22 36.32
CA LYS A 668 -1.84 -22.12 37.28
C LYS A 668 -1.34 -22.43 38.70
N GLU A 669 -1.44 -23.68 39.15
CA GLU A 669 -0.93 -24.09 40.47
C GLU A 669 0.60 -24.16 40.52
N THR A 670 1.29 -24.47 39.42
CA THR A 670 2.77 -24.45 39.37
C THR A 670 3.39 -23.06 39.31
N PHE A 671 2.61 -22.01 39.01
CA PHE A 671 3.08 -20.61 38.93
C PHE A 671 2.78 -19.76 40.17
N ASN A 672 2.07 -20.30 41.16
CA ASN A 672 1.88 -19.72 42.50
C ASN A 672 2.73 -20.47 43.52
#